data_AF-A0A9P8KNZ2-F1
#
_entry.id   AF-A0A9P8KNZ2-F1
#
_cell.length_a   1.000
_cell.length_b   1.000
_cell.length_c   1.000
_cell.angle_alpha   90.00
_cell.angle_beta   90.00
_cell.angle_gamma   90.00
#
_symmetry.space_group_name_H-M   'P 1'
#
loop_
_entity.id
_entity.type
_entity.pdbx_description
1 polymer ?
#
loop_
_entity_poly.entity_id
_entity_poly.type
_entity_poly.pdbx_seq_one_letter_code
_entity_poly.pdbx_strand_id
1 'polypeptide(L)'
;MSAPPPPPPGWDAPPPPPPGAAPPDALAPPPPGYKPQVDPQIAKFADKKQKWLRMQRQRFGEKRRGGFVETQKADMPPEHLRKIVKDIGDVSQKKFSSDKRSYLGALKFMPHAVLKLLENMPMPWESVREVKVLYHVNGCLTLVNEIPRVIEPVFHAQWASMWVAMRREKSDRRHFKRMRFPPFDDEEPPLSWSENIEDVEPLEPIQLELDEDDDAAIYEWFYDPRPLLDTSHVSGPGYKKWNLSLPQMAALHRMSTPLLSDLVDKNYFHLFDLPSFQTAKALNVAIPGGPRFEPLYKDIDPNDEDFGEFNAIDRIIFRAPIKTEYRVDFPFLYNSLPRSVKLSTYSHPQTVYQRTTDPSLPAFYFDPVINPISSRAVAPKNLTVSHEDEIFGPGNNEDDDFEMPGEIEPFICGGHLTPSIAQWYLEHVPGGQPVKVRVSYQKLLKSYVLNELHKKPPKAQNRQNLMSTLKQTKFFQQTTIDWVEAGLQVCRQGFNMLNLLIHRKNLTYLHLDYNFNLKPIKTLTTKERKKSRFGNAFHLMREILRLTKLIVDAQVQYRLGNIDAFQLADGILYAFNHVGQLTDSTPAPSVSFLFLSAGWAICSRDSSRVQRVESHFDLELRASVMADLMDMMPEGIKQNKVNLVLSHLSEAWRCWKSNIPWKVPGLPAPIENIILRYVKSKADWWISVAHYNRERIRRGATVDKTVAKKNLGRLTRLWLKAEQERQHNYMKDGPYVSSEEAVAIYTTTVHWLESRKFQPIPFPSVSYKHDTKILILALERLREAYSVKGRLNQSQREELALIEQAYDSPGTTLARIKRFLLTQRAFKEVGIDMNDNYSTINPVYDIEPIEKITDAYLDQYLWYQADQRHLFPAWIKPSDSEVPPLLTYKWAQGINNLDKVWETADGECNVMIETQLSKVYEKIDLTLLNRLLRLIMDHNLADYISSKNNVQLNYKDMNHTNSYGMVRGLQFSAFVFQYYGLVIDLLLLGLQRASEIAGPPNAPNDFLQFRDRAAETRHPIRLYTRYVDRIWVFFRFSADESRDLIQRFLTEQPDPNFENVIGYKNKKCWPRDSRMRLMRHDVNLGRAVFWDMKNRLPRSVTTIEWDDTFASVYSRDNPNLLFSMCGFEVRILPKMRNQNEEFPTKDSVWSLVDNSTKERTAHAFLQVTEEDIAKFNNRIRQILMSSGSTTFTKIANKWNTALIALFTYYREAAVSTVDLLDTIVKCETKIQTRVKIGLSKYLFLTPSLLTFSQTLPMYYPPT
;
A
#
# COMPACT_ATOMS: atom_id res chain seq x y z
N MET A 1 -21.58 56.65 -13.04
CA MET A 1 -20.73 57.81 -12.69
C MET A 1 -19.29 57.35 -12.48
N SER A 2 -18.35 57.83 -13.30
CA SER A 2 -16.95 58.16 -12.95
C SER A 2 -16.18 58.45 -14.25
N ALA A 3 -15.89 59.73 -14.47
CA ALA A 3 -15.23 60.28 -15.64
C ALA A 3 -13.75 59.81 -15.80
N PRO A 4 -13.19 59.84 -17.02
CA PRO A 4 -11.75 59.72 -17.22
C PRO A 4 -11.01 61.06 -16.94
N PRO A 5 -9.71 61.01 -16.62
CA PRO A 5 -8.94 62.15 -16.08
C PRO A 5 -8.50 63.18 -17.15
N PRO A 6 -8.12 64.41 -16.74
CA PRO A 6 -7.83 65.52 -17.65
C PRO A 6 -6.40 65.47 -18.24
N PRO A 7 -6.18 66.08 -19.43
CA PRO A 7 -4.84 66.34 -19.97
C PRO A 7 -4.18 67.57 -19.29
N PRO A 8 -2.83 67.65 -19.29
CA PRO A 8 -2.09 68.68 -18.57
C PRO A 8 -2.17 70.07 -19.23
N PRO A 9 -2.05 71.17 -18.47
CA PRO A 9 -2.41 72.52 -18.90
C PRO A 9 -1.24 73.29 -19.52
N GLY A 10 -1.55 74.08 -20.54
CA GLY A 10 -0.69 75.15 -21.03
C GLY A 10 -0.33 75.02 -22.50
N TRP A 11 -1.20 75.54 -23.38
CA TRP A 11 -0.85 76.49 -24.44
C TRP A 11 -2.13 76.89 -25.18
N ASP A 12 -2.52 78.14 -24.97
CA ASP A 12 -3.75 78.78 -25.44
C ASP A 12 -3.79 78.95 -26.97
N ALA A 13 -5.01 78.92 -27.50
CA ALA A 13 -5.34 79.20 -28.89
C ALA A 13 -5.11 80.69 -29.25
N PRO A 14 -4.67 81.01 -30.48
CA PRO A 14 -4.82 82.35 -31.03
C PRO A 14 -6.16 82.53 -31.79
N PRO A 15 -6.68 83.77 -31.88
CA PRO A 15 -8.05 84.10 -32.30
C PRO A 15 -8.20 84.37 -33.82
N PRO A 16 -9.44 84.50 -34.35
CA PRO A 16 -9.72 84.80 -35.76
C PRO A 16 -9.70 86.32 -36.05
N PRO A 17 -9.34 86.77 -37.28
CA PRO A 17 -10.27 87.62 -38.09
C PRO A 17 -9.96 87.58 -39.63
N PRO A 18 -10.56 88.43 -40.51
CA PRO A 18 -11.96 88.61 -40.91
C PRO A 18 -12.17 88.62 -42.48
N PRO A 19 -13.38 88.89 -43.04
CA PRO A 19 -13.81 88.43 -44.39
C PRO A 19 -13.82 89.51 -45.49
N GLY A 20 -13.78 89.06 -46.77
CA GLY A 20 -14.37 89.78 -47.91
C GLY A 20 -13.54 89.80 -49.21
N ALA A 21 -14.05 89.15 -50.27
CA ALA A 21 -14.16 89.70 -51.64
C ALA A 21 -14.78 88.65 -52.60
N ALA A 22 -15.74 89.12 -53.41
CA ALA A 22 -16.56 88.37 -54.37
C ALA A 22 -15.76 87.88 -55.62
N PRO A 23 -16.30 86.97 -56.45
CA PRO A 23 -15.56 86.29 -57.50
C PRO A 23 -15.46 87.12 -58.80
N PRO A 24 -14.36 87.03 -59.56
CA PRO A 24 -14.36 87.38 -60.97
C PRO A 24 -14.10 86.16 -61.85
N ASP A 25 -15.05 85.96 -62.77
CA ASP A 25 -14.93 85.53 -64.15
C ASP A 25 -13.99 84.38 -64.57
N ALA A 26 -14.64 83.38 -65.18
CA ALA A 26 -14.04 82.41 -66.08
C ALA A 26 -13.31 83.11 -67.24
N LEU A 27 -12.01 82.85 -67.36
CA LEU A 27 -11.22 83.17 -68.55
C LEU A 27 -10.87 81.88 -69.30
N ALA A 28 -11.11 81.93 -70.62
CA ALA A 28 -11.05 80.87 -71.62
C ALA A 28 -9.68 80.16 -71.72
N PRO A 29 -9.63 78.94 -72.29
CA PRO A 29 -8.37 78.24 -72.57
C PRO A 29 -7.57 78.96 -73.69
N PRO A 30 -6.22 78.88 -73.66
CA PRO A 30 -5.39 79.41 -74.75
C PRO A 30 -5.52 78.54 -76.01
N PRO A 31 -5.29 79.12 -77.21
CA PRO A 31 -5.51 78.45 -78.48
C PRO A 31 -4.52 77.29 -78.74
N PRO A 32 -4.91 76.24 -79.50
CA PRO A 32 -4.05 75.10 -79.77
C PRO A 32 -2.91 75.51 -80.74
N GLY A 33 -1.65 75.42 -80.30
CA GLY A 33 -0.51 75.54 -81.23
C GLY A 33 0.84 75.99 -80.67
N TYR A 34 0.95 76.54 -79.46
CA TYR A 34 2.23 77.05 -78.94
C TYR A 34 2.99 76.01 -78.11
N LYS A 35 4.09 75.46 -78.66
CA LYS A 35 5.07 74.66 -77.89
C LYS A 35 6.26 75.54 -77.51
N PRO A 36 6.42 75.99 -76.26
CA PRO A 36 7.67 76.58 -75.81
C PRO A 36 8.76 75.49 -75.80
N GLN A 37 9.96 75.83 -76.29
CA GLN A 37 11.13 74.95 -76.24
C GLN A 37 11.43 74.58 -74.79
N VAL A 38 11.26 73.30 -74.43
CA VAL A 38 11.60 72.79 -73.11
C VAL A 38 13.10 72.52 -73.08
N ASP A 39 13.80 73.29 -72.26
CA ASP A 39 15.21 73.12 -71.99
C ASP A 39 15.53 71.64 -71.62
N PRO A 40 16.46 70.94 -72.30
CA PRO A 40 16.70 69.50 -72.09
C PRO A 40 17.06 69.12 -70.65
N GLN A 41 17.62 70.07 -69.88
CA GLN A 41 17.88 69.88 -68.45
C GLN A 41 16.59 69.83 -67.62
N ILE A 42 15.58 70.66 -67.92
CA ILE A 42 14.30 70.70 -67.20
C ILE A 42 13.51 69.40 -67.43
N ALA A 43 13.54 68.84 -68.64
CA ALA A 43 12.95 67.53 -68.93
C ALA A 43 13.65 66.37 -68.19
N LYS A 44 15.00 66.39 -68.10
CA LYS A 44 15.76 65.42 -67.30
C LYS A 44 15.47 65.54 -65.80
N PHE A 45 15.33 66.76 -65.26
CA PHE A 45 14.97 66.97 -63.86
C PHE A 45 13.51 66.60 -63.57
N ALA A 46 12.58 66.82 -64.50
CA ALA A 46 11.20 66.38 -64.39
C ALA A 46 11.08 64.85 -64.40
N ASP A 47 11.81 64.15 -65.26
CA ASP A 47 11.86 62.68 -65.28
C ASP A 47 12.56 62.13 -64.03
N LYS A 48 13.62 62.79 -63.54
CA LYS A 48 14.27 62.44 -62.26
C LYS A 48 13.36 62.68 -61.06
N LYS A 49 12.55 63.74 -61.06
CA LYS A 49 11.52 64.02 -60.04
C LYS A 49 10.40 62.98 -60.09
N GLN A 50 9.91 62.62 -61.28
CA GLN A 50 8.92 61.56 -61.47
C GLN A 50 9.44 60.20 -60.96
N LYS A 51 10.67 59.83 -61.33
CA LYS A 51 11.34 58.61 -60.84
C LYS A 51 11.59 58.65 -59.33
N TRP A 52 11.99 59.80 -58.78
CA TRP A 52 12.13 60.00 -57.34
C TRP A 52 10.78 59.82 -56.64
N LEU A 53 9.71 60.45 -57.13
CA LEU A 53 8.37 60.40 -56.54
C LEU A 53 7.79 58.98 -56.62
N ARG A 54 8.01 58.28 -57.73
CA ARG A 54 7.63 56.87 -57.89
C ARG A 54 8.41 55.99 -56.91
N MET A 55 9.73 56.18 -56.82
CA MET A 55 10.58 55.47 -55.87
C MET A 55 10.16 55.73 -54.43
N GLN A 56 9.76 56.94 -54.08
CA GLN A 56 9.38 57.31 -52.71
C GLN A 56 7.97 56.91 -52.34
N ARG A 57 7.01 56.96 -53.27
CA ARG A 57 5.71 56.30 -53.11
C ARG A 57 5.86 54.79 -52.95
N GLN A 58 6.82 54.15 -53.64
CA GLN A 58 7.11 52.72 -53.43
C GLN A 58 7.90 52.44 -52.14
N ARG A 59 8.79 53.33 -51.72
CA ARG A 59 9.66 53.14 -50.54
C ARG A 59 8.92 53.42 -49.23
N PHE A 60 8.05 54.42 -49.21
CA PHE A 60 7.23 54.84 -48.05
C PHE A 60 5.75 54.51 -48.21
N GLY A 61 5.41 53.57 -49.09
CA GLY A 61 4.06 53.04 -49.19
C GLY A 61 3.63 52.38 -47.88
N GLU A 62 2.33 52.44 -47.57
CA GLU A 62 1.76 52.00 -46.29
C GLU A 62 2.14 50.55 -45.91
N LYS A 63 2.27 49.67 -46.92
CA LYS A 63 2.72 48.27 -46.78
C LYS A 63 4.17 48.10 -46.32
N ARG A 64 5.01 49.13 -46.40
CA ARG A 64 6.44 49.13 -46.01
C ARG A 64 6.72 49.91 -44.73
N ARG A 65 5.68 50.45 -44.08
CA ARG A 65 5.80 51.11 -42.77
C ARG A 65 6.26 50.08 -41.73
N GLY A 66 7.26 50.42 -40.92
CA GLY A 66 7.69 49.55 -39.82
C GLY A 66 6.51 49.28 -38.87
N GLY A 67 6.16 47.99 -38.68
CA GLY A 67 4.98 47.58 -37.93
C GLY A 67 3.74 47.26 -38.79
N PHE A 68 3.82 47.38 -40.12
CA PHE A 68 2.73 46.93 -41.01
C PHE A 68 2.60 45.41 -40.98
N VAL A 69 1.43 44.93 -40.58
CA VAL A 69 1.06 43.51 -40.60
C VAL A 69 0.18 43.27 -41.83
N GLU A 70 0.62 42.39 -42.72
CA GLU A 70 -0.15 41.99 -43.89
C GLU A 70 -1.49 41.34 -43.47
N THR A 71 -2.55 41.57 -44.25
CA THR A 71 -3.93 41.16 -43.94
C THR A 71 -4.05 39.67 -43.60
N GLN A 72 -4.98 39.34 -42.69
CA GLN A 72 -5.26 37.97 -42.26
C GLN A 72 -5.41 37.01 -43.45
N LYS A 73 -4.86 35.80 -43.33
CA LYS A 73 -5.10 34.72 -44.31
C LYS A 73 -6.60 34.50 -44.46
N ALA A 74 -7.10 34.65 -45.68
CA ALA A 74 -8.46 34.32 -46.06
C ALA A 74 -8.72 32.81 -45.96
N ASP A 75 -9.96 32.43 -45.68
CA ASP A 75 -10.37 31.03 -45.66
C ASP A 75 -10.39 30.48 -47.09
N MET A 76 -9.84 29.28 -47.27
CA MET A 76 -9.79 28.56 -48.55
C MET A 76 -11.12 27.83 -48.81
N PRO A 77 -11.49 27.58 -50.07
CA PRO A 77 -12.64 26.72 -50.40
C PRO A 77 -12.45 25.29 -49.84
N PRO A 78 -13.51 24.66 -49.30
CA PRO A 78 -13.42 23.32 -48.68
C PRO A 78 -13.03 22.23 -49.69
N GLU A 79 -13.38 22.38 -50.97
CA GLU A 79 -13.06 21.44 -52.06
C GLU A 79 -11.55 21.30 -52.25
N HIS A 80 -10.78 22.34 -51.92
CA HIS A 80 -9.33 22.30 -51.99
C HIS A 80 -8.74 21.27 -51.00
N LEU A 81 -9.26 21.22 -49.77
CA LEU A 81 -8.85 20.21 -48.78
C LEU A 81 -9.32 18.80 -49.20
N ARG A 82 -10.57 18.66 -49.64
CA ARG A 82 -11.15 17.39 -50.11
C ARG A 82 -10.31 16.76 -51.23
N LYS A 83 -9.93 17.57 -52.22
CA LYS A 83 -9.08 17.13 -53.33
C LYS A 83 -7.71 16.65 -52.85
N ILE A 84 -7.07 17.38 -51.93
CA ILE A 84 -5.77 16.98 -51.36
C ILE A 84 -5.87 15.62 -50.65
N VAL A 85 -6.89 15.42 -49.82
CA VAL A 85 -7.07 14.17 -49.06
C VAL A 85 -7.40 13.00 -50.01
N LYS A 86 -8.21 13.23 -51.04
CA LYS A 86 -8.56 12.22 -52.05
C LYS A 86 -7.35 11.82 -52.89
N ASP A 87 -6.56 12.78 -53.38
CA ASP A 87 -5.37 12.54 -54.21
C ASP A 87 -4.27 11.76 -53.47
N ILE A 88 -4.09 12.01 -52.17
CA ILE A 88 -3.04 11.37 -51.37
C ILE A 88 -3.40 9.94 -50.96
N GLY A 89 -4.68 9.66 -50.72
CA GLY A 89 -5.15 8.30 -50.46
C GLY A 89 -4.59 7.67 -49.17
N ASP A 90 -3.90 6.55 -49.33
CA ASP A 90 -3.19 5.78 -48.30
C ASP A 90 -1.66 6.08 -48.25
N VAL A 91 -1.21 7.09 -49.00
CA VAL A 91 0.21 7.48 -49.14
C VAL A 91 1.09 6.35 -49.73
N SER A 92 0.51 5.35 -50.40
CA SER A 92 1.28 4.26 -51.02
C SER A 92 2.05 4.70 -52.26
N GLN A 93 1.47 5.62 -53.06
CA GLN A 93 2.01 6.07 -54.34
C GLN A 93 3.39 6.74 -54.20
N LYS A 94 4.29 6.46 -55.15
CA LYS A 94 5.67 6.98 -55.16
C LYS A 94 5.74 8.52 -55.24
N LYS A 95 4.71 9.16 -55.83
CA LYS A 95 4.58 10.62 -55.95
C LYS A 95 4.64 11.34 -54.60
N PHE A 96 4.12 10.72 -53.54
CA PHE A 96 4.02 11.31 -52.18
C PHE A 96 5.13 10.85 -51.24
N SER A 97 6.26 10.35 -51.77
CA SER A 97 7.36 9.84 -50.95
C SER A 97 7.98 10.91 -50.04
N SER A 98 8.09 12.15 -50.51
CA SER A 98 8.55 13.31 -49.72
C SER A 98 7.63 13.62 -48.54
N ASP A 99 6.33 13.34 -48.69
CA ASP A 99 5.30 13.68 -47.70
C ASP A 99 5.20 12.67 -46.57
N LYS A 100 5.67 11.43 -46.77
CA LYS A 100 5.71 10.38 -45.72
C LYS A 100 6.41 10.83 -44.44
N ARG A 101 7.44 11.69 -44.56
CA ARG A 101 8.14 12.27 -43.40
C ARG A 101 7.25 13.25 -42.64
N SER A 102 6.48 14.08 -43.35
CA SER A 102 5.56 15.06 -42.77
C SER A 102 4.39 14.38 -42.06
N TYR A 103 3.84 13.29 -42.61
CA TYR A 103 2.83 12.46 -41.96
C TYR A 103 3.32 11.88 -40.62
N LEU A 104 4.51 11.27 -40.60
CA LEU A 104 5.08 10.73 -39.36
C LEU A 104 5.40 11.83 -38.33
N GLY A 105 5.80 13.02 -38.78
CA GLY A 105 6.02 14.19 -37.91
C GLY A 105 4.72 14.73 -37.31
N ALA A 106 3.62 14.69 -38.07
CA ALA A 106 2.30 15.15 -37.66
C ALA A 106 1.66 14.26 -36.57
N LEU A 107 2.04 12.98 -36.47
CA LEU A 107 1.52 12.05 -35.46
C LEU A 107 1.71 12.56 -34.02
N LYS A 108 2.72 13.40 -33.76
CA LYS A 108 2.92 14.07 -32.47
C LYS A 108 1.75 14.97 -32.06
N PHE A 109 1.09 15.61 -33.03
CA PHE A 109 -0.02 16.53 -32.83
C PHE A 109 -1.39 15.84 -32.91
N MET A 110 -1.43 14.56 -33.28
CA MET A 110 -2.66 13.78 -33.39
C MET A 110 -3.50 13.74 -32.11
N PRO A 111 -2.92 13.60 -30.88
CA PRO A 111 -3.73 13.70 -29.66
C PRO A 111 -4.45 15.05 -29.52
N HIS A 112 -3.81 16.13 -29.98
CA HIS A 112 -4.40 17.46 -29.93
C HIS A 112 -5.48 17.64 -31.01
N ALA A 113 -5.29 17.05 -32.19
CA ALA A 113 -6.33 16.99 -33.22
C ALA A 113 -7.58 16.27 -32.73
N VAL A 114 -7.40 15.09 -32.11
CA VAL A 114 -8.50 14.32 -31.50
C VAL A 114 -9.20 15.11 -30.40
N LEU A 115 -8.45 15.78 -29.51
CA LEU A 115 -9.02 16.62 -28.47
C LEU A 115 -9.91 17.71 -29.06
N LYS A 116 -9.39 18.48 -30.03
CA LYS A 116 -10.13 19.58 -30.66
C LYS A 116 -11.36 19.10 -31.43
N LEU A 117 -11.29 17.91 -32.02
CA LEU A 117 -12.42 17.27 -32.69
C LEU A 117 -13.52 16.90 -31.68
N LEU A 118 -13.18 16.13 -30.64
CA LEU A 118 -14.15 15.67 -29.63
C LEU A 118 -14.72 16.81 -28.79
N GLU A 119 -13.95 17.87 -28.54
CA GLU A 119 -14.43 19.08 -27.86
C GLU A 119 -15.55 19.78 -28.64
N ASN A 120 -15.54 19.72 -29.97
CA ASN A 120 -16.54 20.37 -30.84
C ASN A 120 -17.58 19.38 -31.41
N MET A 121 -17.85 18.28 -30.71
CA MET A 121 -18.87 17.32 -31.13
C MET A 121 -20.24 18.00 -31.27
N PRO A 122 -21.04 17.68 -32.31
CA PRO A 122 -22.41 18.16 -32.43
C PRO A 122 -23.24 17.74 -31.21
N MET A 123 -24.05 18.66 -30.70
CA MET A 123 -24.95 18.38 -29.58
C MET A 123 -26.21 17.65 -30.08
N PRO A 124 -26.95 16.91 -29.23
CA PRO A 124 -28.07 16.08 -29.69
C PRO A 124 -29.23 16.81 -30.36
N TRP A 125 -29.36 18.13 -30.14
CA TRP A 125 -30.35 19.01 -30.79
C TRP A 125 -29.85 19.61 -32.11
N GLU A 126 -28.60 19.34 -32.51
CA GLU A 126 -28.00 19.78 -33.76
C GLU A 126 -27.96 18.60 -34.76
N SER A 127 -28.47 18.81 -35.98
CA SER A 127 -28.39 17.82 -37.06
C SER A 127 -27.03 17.83 -37.78
N VAL A 128 -26.48 19.03 -38.00
CA VAL A 128 -25.19 19.27 -38.66
C VAL A 128 -24.45 20.40 -37.95
N ARG A 129 -23.12 20.30 -37.87
CA ARG A 129 -22.27 21.36 -37.31
C ARG A 129 -21.08 21.62 -38.22
N GLU A 130 -21.00 22.86 -38.71
CA GLU A 130 -19.83 23.34 -39.44
C GLU A 130 -18.76 23.83 -38.47
N VAL A 131 -17.51 23.45 -38.73
CA VAL A 131 -16.36 23.81 -37.90
C VAL A 131 -15.23 24.37 -38.75
N LYS A 132 -14.59 25.44 -38.27
CA LYS A 132 -13.36 25.94 -38.87
C LYS A 132 -12.22 24.97 -38.60
N VAL A 133 -11.54 24.55 -39.66
CA VAL A 133 -10.38 23.66 -39.59
C VAL A 133 -9.13 24.34 -40.09
N LEU A 134 -8.02 24.09 -39.40
CA LEU A 134 -6.67 24.44 -39.79
C LEU A 134 -5.99 23.16 -40.28
N TYR A 135 -5.69 23.07 -41.56
CA TYR A 135 -5.13 21.87 -42.17
C TYR A 135 -3.75 22.14 -42.78
N HIS A 136 -2.90 21.11 -42.79
CA HIS A 136 -1.59 21.18 -43.42
C HIS A 136 -1.71 21.10 -44.95
N VAL A 137 -0.94 21.89 -45.70
CA VAL A 137 -1.00 21.95 -47.18
C VAL A 137 -0.81 20.59 -47.88
N ASN A 138 -0.05 19.68 -47.26
CA ASN A 138 0.13 18.30 -47.76
C ASN A 138 -0.91 17.30 -47.20
N GLY A 139 -2.04 17.76 -46.63
CA GLY A 139 -3.13 16.89 -46.14
C GLY A 139 -2.78 15.99 -44.95
N CYS A 140 -1.63 16.21 -44.29
CA CYS A 140 -1.15 15.30 -43.26
C CYS A 140 -1.78 15.48 -41.89
N LEU A 141 -2.41 16.62 -41.62
CA LEU A 141 -3.03 16.91 -40.33
C LEU A 141 -4.17 17.90 -40.52
N THR A 142 -5.33 17.60 -39.95
CA THR A 142 -6.49 18.49 -39.85
C THR A 142 -6.77 18.78 -38.37
N LEU A 143 -6.80 20.06 -37.98
CA LEU A 143 -7.05 20.52 -36.62
C LEU A 143 -8.31 21.38 -36.58
N VAL A 144 -9.28 21.04 -35.74
CA VAL A 144 -10.43 21.94 -35.51
C VAL A 144 -9.95 23.18 -34.74
N ASN A 145 -10.13 24.35 -35.33
CA ASN A 145 -9.67 25.65 -34.83
C ASN A 145 -10.81 26.46 -34.18
N GLU A 146 -11.65 25.78 -33.39
CA GLU A 146 -12.75 26.39 -32.65
C GLU A 146 -12.73 25.97 -31.19
N ILE A 147 -13.22 26.86 -30.32
CA ILE A 147 -13.47 26.57 -28.91
C ILE A 147 -14.98 26.72 -28.72
N PRO A 148 -15.71 25.68 -28.30
CA PRO A 148 -17.14 25.77 -28.07
C PRO A 148 -17.40 26.70 -26.88
N ARG A 149 -18.03 27.83 -27.14
CA ARG A 149 -18.48 28.76 -26.09
C ARG A 149 -19.99 28.69 -26.06
N VAL A 150 -20.55 28.46 -24.88
CA VAL A 150 -21.99 28.33 -24.66
C VAL A 150 -22.44 29.36 -23.64
N ILE A 151 -23.69 29.82 -23.75
CA ILE A 151 -24.34 30.63 -22.71
C ILE A 151 -24.84 29.63 -21.65
N GLU A 152 -24.34 29.75 -20.42
CA GLU A 152 -24.52 28.76 -19.35
C GLU A 152 -26.01 28.46 -19.04
N PRO A 153 -26.90 29.46 -18.81
CA PRO A 153 -28.33 29.23 -18.63
C PRO A 153 -29.01 28.51 -19.80
N VAL A 154 -28.71 28.93 -21.04
CA VAL A 154 -29.28 28.35 -22.26
C VAL A 154 -28.86 26.90 -22.42
N PHE A 155 -27.57 26.62 -22.26
CA PHE A 155 -27.03 25.26 -22.35
C PHE A 155 -27.64 24.32 -21.31
N HIS A 156 -27.88 24.82 -20.10
CA HIS A 156 -28.51 24.03 -19.05
C HIS A 156 -29.97 23.71 -19.36
N ALA A 157 -30.74 24.70 -19.84
CA ALA A 157 -32.11 24.52 -20.29
C ALA A 157 -32.20 23.56 -21.49
N GLN A 158 -31.28 23.66 -22.46
CA GLN A 158 -31.19 22.73 -23.59
C GLN A 158 -31.03 21.27 -23.10
N TRP A 159 -30.08 21.00 -22.20
CA TRP A 159 -29.91 19.65 -21.65
C TRP A 159 -31.09 19.18 -20.78
N ALA A 160 -31.78 20.08 -20.09
CA ALA A 160 -32.99 19.75 -19.35
C ALA A 160 -34.14 19.37 -20.29
N SER A 161 -34.29 20.08 -21.42
CA SER A 161 -35.23 19.69 -22.48
C SER A 161 -34.88 18.30 -23.05
N MET A 162 -33.59 18.02 -23.27
CA MET A 162 -33.11 16.70 -23.72
C MET A 162 -33.45 15.60 -22.70
N TRP A 163 -33.28 15.89 -21.41
CA TRP A 163 -33.61 14.94 -20.34
C TRP A 163 -35.09 14.56 -20.35
N VAL A 164 -35.98 15.55 -20.52
CA VAL A 164 -37.43 15.31 -20.60
C VAL A 164 -37.76 14.54 -21.87
N ALA A 165 -37.27 14.98 -23.04
CA ALA A 165 -37.52 14.33 -24.32
C ALA A 165 -37.05 12.87 -24.33
N MET A 166 -35.82 12.59 -23.90
CA MET A 166 -35.28 11.22 -23.84
C MET A 166 -36.03 10.33 -22.84
N ARG A 167 -36.52 10.89 -21.73
CA ARG A 167 -37.31 10.12 -20.75
C ARG A 167 -38.70 9.78 -21.28
N ARG A 168 -39.37 10.72 -21.95
CA ARG A 168 -40.65 10.49 -22.63
C ARG A 168 -40.48 9.42 -23.69
N GLU A 169 -39.53 9.60 -24.61
CA GLU A 169 -39.24 8.64 -25.68
C GLU A 169 -38.93 7.22 -25.14
N LYS A 170 -38.13 7.13 -24.07
CA LYS A 170 -37.81 5.84 -23.45
C LYS A 170 -39.02 5.18 -22.78
N SER A 171 -39.98 5.96 -22.29
CA SER A 171 -41.24 5.48 -21.72
C SER A 171 -42.22 5.02 -22.80
N ASP A 172 -42.32 5.79 -23.88
CA ASP A 172 -43.32 5.61 -24.93
C ASP A 172 -42.93 4.49 -25.91
N ARG A 173 -41.63 4.33 -26.19
CA ARG A 173 -41.12 3.31 -27.13
C ARG A 173 -41.09 1.92 -26.50
N ARG A 174 -41.88 0.97 -27.03
CA ARG A 174 -41.93 -0.43 -26.56
C ARG A 174 -40.59 -1.18 -26.62
N HIS A 175 -39.80 -0.93 -27.66
CA HIS A 175 -38.50 -1.59 -27.85
C HIS A 175 -37.45 -0.58 -28.34
N PHE A 176 -36.56 -0.19 -27.44
CA PHE A 176 -35.41 0.66 -27.75
C PHE A 176 -34.19 -0.21 -28.12
N LYS A 177 -33.88 -0.29 -29.42
CA LYS A 177 -32.74 -1.07 -29.93
C LYS A 177 -31.48 -0.20 -29.93
N ARG A 178 -30.49 -0.56 -29.10
CA ARG A 178 -29.17 0.08 -29.10
C ARG A 178 -28.39 -0.25 -30.38
N MET A 179 -27.61 0.71 -30.88
CA MET A 179 -26.67 0.50 -31.99
C MET A 179 -25.59 -0.55 -31.63
N ARG A 180 -25.05 -1.22 -32.66
CA ARG A 180 -23.96 -2.20 -32.46
C ARG A 180 -22.61 -1.49 -32.43
N PHE A 181 -21.71 -1.99 -31.59
CA PHE A 181 -20.31 -1.55 -31.53
C PHE A 181 -19.37 -2.73 -31.81
N PRO A 182 -18.37 -2.57 -32.69
CA PRO A 182 -18.12 -1.44 -33.59
C PRO A 182 -19.26 -1.24 -34.64
N PRO A 183 -19.50 0.00 -35.14
CA PRO A 183 -20.59 0.23 -36.10
C PRO A 183 -20.29 -0.27 -37.52
N PHE A 184 -19.01 -0.34 -37.91
CA PHE A 184 -18.54 -0.85 -39.20
C PHE A 184 -17.58 -2.03 -38.98
N ASP A 185 -17.43 -2.89 -39.98
CA ASP A 185 -16.55 -4.07 -39.91
C ASP A 185 -15.06 -3.67 -39.93
N ASP A 186 -14.19 -4.54 -39.41
CA ASP A 186 -12.76 -4.29 -39.25
C ASP A 186 -12.03 -4.05 -40.59
N GLU A 187 -12.47 -4.73 -41.65
CA GLU A 187 -11.87 -4.69 -42.99
C GLU A 187 -12.50 -3.64 -43.91
N GLU A 188 -13.58 -2.99 -43.48
CA GLU A 188 -14.28 -1.98 -44.28
C GLU A 188 -13.52 -0.65 -44.27
N PRO A 189 -13.12 -0.10 -45.44
CA PRO A 189 -12.43 1.18 -45.49
C PRO A 189 -13.34 2.33 -45.03
N PRO A 190 -12.79 3.40 -44.43
CA PRO A 190 -13.58 4.56 -44.05
C PRO A 190 -14.33 5.16 -45.24
N LEU A 191 -15.63 5.39 -45.06
CA LEU A 191 -16.50 5.99 -46.07
C LEU A 191 -16.02 7.38 -46.51
N SER A 192 -16.31 7.75 -47.75
CA SER A 192 -15.99 9.07 -48.29
C SER A 192 -17.18 10.01 -48.06
N TRP A 193 -16.95 11.12 -47.38
CA TRP A 193 -18.01 12.10 -47.09
C TRP A 193 -18.68 12.61 -48.38
N SER A 194 -17.90 12.94 -49.42
CA SER A 194 -18.42 13.51 -50.68
C SER A 194 -19.20 12.53 -51.56
N GLU A 195 -19.09 11.22 -51.31
CA GLU A 195 -19.74 10.19 -52.13
C GLU A 195 -20.93 9.57 -51.41
N ASN A 196 -20.93 9.61 -50.06
CA ASN A 196 -21.91 8.88 -49.25
C ASN A 196 -22.76 9.76 -48.34
N ILE A 197 -22.32 10.99 -47.99
CA ILE A 197 -22.94 11.81 -46.93
C ILE A 197 -23.36 13.20 -47.44
N GLU A 198 -22.66 13.78 -48.41
CA GLU A 198 -22.92 15.15 -48.91
C GLU A 198 -24.35 15.35 -49.43
N ASP A 199 -24.88 14.36 -50.18
CA ASP A 199 -26.21 14.44 -50.80
C ASP A 199 -27.36 13.90 -49.90
N VAL A 200 -27.04 13.44 -48.68
CA VAL A 200 -28.03 12.83 -47.76
C VAL A 200 -28.53 13.88 -46.78
N GLU A 201 -29.84 14.15 -46.81
CA GLU A 201 -30.48 15.01 -45.82
C GLU A 201 -30.44 14.36 -44.42
N PRO A 202 -29.97 15.08 -43.39
CA PRO A 202 -29.86 14.55 -42.04
C PRO A 202 -31.25 14.31 -41.44
N LEU A 203 -31.36 13.28 -40.61
CA LEU A 203 -32.56 13.04 -39.79
C LEU A 203 -32.81 14.20 -38.81
N GLU A 204 -34.04 14.31 -38.35
CA GLU A 204 -34.46 15.30 -37.36
C GLU A 204 -33.71 15.08 -36.03
N PRO A 205 -33.10 16.14 -35.46
CA PRO A 205 -32.42 16.04 -34.17
C PRO A 205 -33.42 15.95 -33.02
N ILE A 206 -32.92 15.77 -31.79
CA ILE A 206 -33.80 15.77 -30.62
C ILE A 206 -34.17 17.21 -30.28
N GLN A 207 -35.44 17.57 -30.47
CA GLN A 207 -36.00 18.86 -30.07
C GLN A 207 -37.32 18.63 -29.33
N LEU A 208 -37.55 19.38 -28.26
CA LEU A 208 -38.83 19.38 -27.56
C LEU A 208 -39.70 20.47 -28.19
N GLU A 209 -40.98 20.15 -28.44
CA GLU A 209 -41.96 21.15 -28.85
C GLU A 209 -42.11 22.20 -27.75
N LEU A 210 -41.79 23.47 -28.07
CA LEU A 210 -41.93 24.61 -27.17
C LEU A 210 -43.33 25.21 -27.27
N ASP A 211 -43.81 25.82 -26.18
CA ASP A 211 -45.10 26.51 -26.17
C ASP A 211 -44.97 27.93 -26.76
N GLU A 212 -45.85 28.29 -27.71
CA GLU A 212 -45.78 29.57 -28.43
C GLU A 212 -46.04 30.78 -27.52
N ASP A 213 -46.90 30.64 -26.50
CA ASP A 213 -47.28 31.73 -25.61
C ASP A 213 -46.35 31.78 -24.40
N ASP A 214 -46.15 30.62 -23.77
CA ASP A 214 -45.42 30.49 -22.51
C ASP A 214 -43.89 30.63 -22.70
N ASP A 215 -43.34 30.13 -23.82
CA ASP A 215 -41.90 30.16 -24.14
C ASP A 215 -41.55 31.17 -25.24
N ALA A 216 -42.45 32.12 -25.53
CA ALA A 216 -42.29 33.15 -26.58
C ALA A 216 -40.92 33.87 -26.55
N ALA A 217 -40.36 34.10 -25.35
CA ALA A 217 -39.07 34.79 -25.18
C ALA A 217 -37.85 34.00 -25.70
N ILE A 218 -37.97 32.68 -25.86
CA ILE A 218 -36.89 31.77 -26.29
C ILE A 218 -37.22 30.99 -27.56
N TYR A 219 -38.49 30.97 -28.00
CA TYR A 219 -39.02 30.14 -29.08
C TYR A 219 -38.16 30.11 -30.36
N GLU A 220 -37.73 31.28 -30.86
CA GLU A 220 -37.07 31.40 -32.17
C GLU A 220 -35.63 30.87 -32.21
N TRP A 221 -34.87 30.97 -31.13
CA TRP A 221 -33.40 30.80 -31.14
C TRP A 221 -32.89 29.67 -30.24
N PHE A 222 -33.77 29.01 -29.49
CA PHE A 222 -33.39 28.11 -28.40
C PHE A 222 -32.51 26.93 -28.83
N TYR A 223 -32.75 26.35 -30.01
CA TYR A 223 -32.01 25.19 -30.53
C TYR A 223 -30.91 25.54 -31.55
N ASP A 224 -30.61 26.83 -31.74
CA ASP A 224 -29.54 27.24 -32.63
C ASP A 224 -28.15 26.77 -32.14
N PRO A 225 -27.20 26.49 -33.06
CA PRO A 225 -25.83 26.13 -32.69
C PRO A 225 -25.10 27.24 -31.91
N ARG A 226 -25.44 28.51 -32.19
CA ARG A 226 -24.95 29.70 -31.47
C ARG A 226 -26.11 30.69 -31.28
N PRO A 227 -26.90 30.53 -30.21
CA PRO A 227 -28.04 31.39 -29.94
C PRO A 227 -27.69 32.88 -29.91
N LEU A 228 -28.59 33.73 -30.40
CA LEU A 228 -28.52 35.19 -30.26
C LEU A 228 -27.28 35.85 -30.90
N LEU A 229 -26.56 35.16 -31.80
CA LEU A 229 -25.29 35.64 -32.39
C LEU A 229 -25.43 36.99 -33.10
N ASP A 230 -26.56 37.22 -33.77
CA ASP A 230 -26.85 38.42 -34.56
C ASP A 230 -27.53 39.54 -33.74
N THR A 231 -27.72 39.34 -32.43
CA THR A 231 -28.42 40.29 -31.54
C THR A 231 -27.46 41.09 -30.65
N SER A 232 -27.97 42.17 -30.03
CA SER A 232 -27.22 42.97 -29.04
C SER A 232 -26.97 42.26 -27.71
N HIS A 233 -27.60 41.11 -27.47
CA HIS A 233 -27.44 40.32 -26.25
C HIS A 233 -26.04 39.69 -26.13
N VAL A 234 -25.28 39.60 -27.23
CA VAL A 234 -23.95 38.96 -27.27
C VAL A 234 -22.90 39.89 -27.86
N SER A 235 -21.64 39.74 -27.43
CA SER A 235 -20.49 40.55 -27.87
C SER A 235 -20.02 40.31 -29.34
N GLY A 236 -20.92 39.93 -30.26
CA GLY A 236 -20.63 39.58 -31.66
C GLY A 236 -19.94 38.22 -31.86
N PRO A 237 -19.27 37.97 -33.00
CA PRO A 237 -18.71 36.66 -33.40
C PRO A 237 -17.70 36.04 -32.43
N GLY A 238 -17.16 36.84 -31.49
CA GLY A 238 -16.28 36.37 -30.43
C GLY A 238 -16.98 35.59 -29.30
N TYR A 239 -18.30 35.76 -29.14
CA TYR A 239 -19.18 35.01 -28.22
C TYR A 239 -18.63 34.88 -26.78
N LYS A 240 -18.19 36.00 -26.18
CA LYS A 240 -17.51 35.99 -24.86
C LYS A 240 -18.37 36.49 -23.71
N LYS A 241 -19.27 37.43 -23.98
CA LYS A 241 -20.16 38.04 -22.99
C LYS A 241 -21.59 37.92 -23.51
N TRP A 242 -22.51 37.71 -22.59
CA TRP A 242 -23.95 37.66 -22.82
C TRP A 242 -24.66 38.56 -21.81
N ASN A 243 -25.84 39.05 -22.18
CA ASN A 243 -26.75 39.79 -21.33
C ASN A 243 -28.18 39.42 -21.72
N LEU A 244 -28.94 38.76 -20.84
CA LEU A 244 -30.30 38.27 -21.11
C LEU A 244 -31.33 39.10 -20.35
N SER A 245 -32.54 39.22 -20.90
CA SER A 245 -33.66 39.88 -20.20
C SER A 245 -34.26 38.97 -19.12
N LEU A 246 -35.01 39.56 -18.17
CA LEU A 246 -35.64 38.80 -17.10
C LEU A 246 -36.66 37.75 -17.62
N PRO A 247 -37.53 38.04 -18.62
CA PRO A 247 -38.42 37.03 -19.20
C PRO A 247 -37.66 35.87 -19.84
N GLN A 248 -36.55 36.14 -20.55
CA GLN A 248 -35.68 35.10 -21.09
C GLN A 248 -35.10 34.22 -19.98
N MET A 249 -34.60 34.83 -18.89
CA MET A 249 -34.07 34.10 -17.73
C MET A 249 -35.14 33.27 -17.01
N ALA A 250 -36.37 33.78 -16.88
CA ALA A 250 -37.48 33.08 -16.25
C ALA A 250 -37.90 31.83 -17.05
N ALA A 251 -38.05 31.96 -18.38
CA ALA A 251 -38.36 30.84 -19.27
C ALA A 251 -37.25 29.76 -19.23
N LEU A 252 -35.98 30.17 -19.33
CA LEU A 252 -34.84 29.25 -19.23
C LEU A 252 -34.76 28.55 -17.87
N HIS A 253 -35.01 29.29 -16.77
CA HIS A 253 -35.03 28.71 -15.43
C HIS A 253 -36.14 27.66 -15.28
N ARG A 254 -37.36 27.98 -15.74
CA ARG A 254 -38.50 27.03 -15.77
C ARG A 254 -38.12 25.76 -16.51
N MET A 255 -37.56 25.88 -17.71
CA MET A 255 -37.09 24.75 -18.52
C MET A 255 -36.00 23.91 -17.86
N SER A 256 -35.14 24.54 -17.06
CA SER A 256 -34.04 23.86 -16.37
C SER A 256 -34.42 23.11 -15.09
N THR A 257 -35.63 23.31 -14.55
CA THR A 257 -36.11 22.68 -13.30
C THR A 257 -35.80 21.18 -13.16
N PRO A 258 -35.94 20.32 -14.20
CA PRO A 258 -35.66 18.88 -14.07
C PRO A 258 -34.21 18.51 -13.68
N LEU A 259 -33.25 19.41 -13.86
CA LEU A 259 -31.84 19.19 -13.55
C LEU A 259 -31.35 19.99 -12.33
N LEU A 260 -32.06 21.06 -11.97
CA LEU A 260 -31.75 21.90 -10.82
C LEU A 260 -32.18 21.24 -9.50
N SER A 261 -31.51 21.63 -8.42
CA SER A 261 -31.91 21.27 -7.06
C SER A 261 -33.01 22.21 -6.55
N ASP A 262 -33.95 21.65 -5.80
CA ASP A 262 -34.98 22.41 -5.08
C ASP A 262 -34.47 22.97 -3.73
N LEU A 263 -33.21 22.67 -3.36
CA LEU A 263 -32.63 23.10 -2.08
C LEU A 263 -32.17 24.57 -2.13
N VAL A 264 -32.90 25.42 -1.43
CA VAL A 264 -32.59 26.86 -1.31
C VAL A 264 -31.79 27.17 -0.03
N ASP A 265 -32.03 26.44 1.06
CA ASP A 265 -31.35 26.66 2.34
C ASP A 265 -29.96 26.00 2.38
N LYS A 266 -28.93 26.80 2.63
CA LYS A 266 -27.53 26.35 2.78
C LYS A 266 -27.31 25.48 4.02
N ASN A 267 -28.18 25.58 5.04
CA ASN A 267 -28.10 24.75 6.24
C ASN A 267 -28.23 23.25 5.97
N TYR A 268 -28.82 22.85 4.84
CA TYR A 268 -28.89 21.46 4.43
C TYR A 268 -27.50 20.78 4.38
N PHE A 269 -26.46 21.53 3.99
CA PHE A 269 -25.10 21.02 3.87
C PHE A 269 -24.29 21.04 5.18
N HIS A 270 -24.93 21.25 6.34
CA HIS A 270 -24.25 21.15 7.63
C HIS A 270 -23.60 19.76 7.78
N LEU A 271 -22.29 19.73 8.06
CA LEU A 271 -21.42 18.53 8.05
C LEU A 271 -21.25 17.84 6.68
N PHE A 272 -21.92 18.31 5.63
CA PHE A 272 -21.84 17.80 4.27
C PHE A 272 -21.23 18.80 3.28
N ASP A 273 -20.41 19.72 3.82
CA ASP A 273 -19.66 20.72 3.07
C ASP A 273 -18.18 20.33 2.90
N LEU A 274 -17.49 21.07 2.03
CA LEU A 274 -16.07 20.80 1.73
C LEU A 274 -15.15 20.88 2.98
N PRO A 275 -15.24 21.91 3.85
CA PRO A 275 -14.49 21.95 5.10
C PRO A 275 -14.69 20.72 6.00
N SER A 276 -15.93 20.25 6.18
CA SER A 276 -16.20 19.07 7.00
C SER A 276 -15.57 17.80 6.43
N PHE A 277 -15.59 17.61 5.11
CA PHE A 277 -14.90 16.49 4.47
C PHE A 277 -13.38 16.56 4.58
N GLN A 278 -12.79 17.77 4.52
CA GLN A 278 -11.36 17.97 4.73
C GLN A 278 -10.95 17.63 6.17
N THR A 279 -11.76 18.03 7.14
CA THR A 279 -11.58 17.68 8.56
C THR A 279 -11.73 16.19 8.80
N ALA A 280 -12.77 15.56 8.24
CA ALA A 280 -12.97 14.12 8.32
C ALA A 280 -11.77 13.33 7.77
N LYS A 281 -11.21 13.77 6.62
CA LYS A 281 -9.99 13.20 6.04
C LYS A 281 -8.77 13.37 6.95
N ALA A 282 -8.60 14.54 7.55
CA ALA A 282 -7.46 14.84 8.42
C ALA A 282 -7.48 13.99 9.71
N LEU A 283 -8.67 13.79 10.28
CA LEU A 283 -8.89 13.01 11.49
C LEU A 283 -9.03 11.49 11.25
N ASN A 284 -9.03 11.05 9.99
CA ASN A 284 -9.30 9.66 9.60
C ASN A 284 -10.66 9.13 10.12
N VAL A 285 -11.69 9.98 10.05
CA VAL A 285 -13.08 9.63 10.37
C VAL A 285 -13.94 9.73 9.11
N ALA A 286 -15.10 9.07 9.12
CA ALA A 286 -16.03 9.09 8.00
C ALA A 286 -17.42 9.48 8.48
N ILE A 287 -17.99 10.50 7.83
CA ILE A 287 -19.36 10.96 8.06
C ILE A 287 -20.32 9.98 7.36
N PRO A 288 -21.49 9.65 7.93
CA PRO A 288 -22.49 8.85 7.25
C PRO A 288 -22.85 9.43 5.88
N GLY A 289 -22.83 8.60 4.83
CA GLY A 289 -23.04 9.05 3.44
C GLY A 289 -21.85 9.76 2.79
N GLY A 290 -20.85 10.19 3.56
CA GLY A 290 -19.65 10.87 3.08
C GLY A 290 -18.54 9.95 2.54
N PRO A 291 -17.49 10.53 1.94
CA PRO A 291 -16.35 9.79 1.38
C PRO A 291 -15.40 9.24 2.46
N ARG A 292 -14.78 8.09 2.18
CA ARG A 292 -13.72 7.49 3.02
C ARG A 292 -12.34 7.69 2.41
N PHE A 293 -11.37 8.08 3.23
CA PHE A 293 -10.00 8.37 2.83
C PHE A 293 -8.99 7.42 3.47
N GLU A 294 -7.76 7.45 2.96
CA GLU A 294 -6.64 6.86 3.69
C GLU A 294 -6.23 7.79 4.84
N PRO A 295 -5.75 7.23 5.97
CA PRO A 295 -5.22 8.03 7.06
C PRO A 295 -4.08 8.92 6.56
N LEU A 296 -4.19 10.22 6.82
CA LEU A 296 -3.15 11.20 6.48
C LEU A 296 -1.89 10.99 7.32
N TYR A 297 -2.10 10.71 8.61
CA TYR A 297 -1.09 10.43 9.61
C TYR A 297 -1.18 8.94 10.00
N LYS A 298 -0.06 8.20 9.86
CA LYS A 298 0.06 6.76 10.17
C LYS A 298 1.16 6.50 11.21
N ASP A 299 1.67 7.58 11.80
CA ASP A 299 2.83 7.66 12.69
C ASP A 299 2.51 7.28 14.14
N ILE A 300 1.25 7.34 14.55
CA ILE A 300 0.80 7.02 15.91
C ILE A 300 -0.12 5.80 15.85
N ASP A 301 0.27 4.73 16.52
CA ASP A 301 -0.64 3.64 16.84
C ASP A 301 -1.53 4.11 17.99
N PRO A 302 -2.88 4.08 17.87
CA PRO A 302 -3.78 4.41 18.98
C PRO A 302 -3.47 3.62 20.27
N ASN A 303 -2.85 2.45 20.15
CA ASN A 303 -2.44 1.62 21.30
C ASN A 303 -1.19 2.14 22.02
N ASP A 304 -0.40 2.99 21.37
CA ASP A 304 0.82 3.60 21.89
C ASP A 304 0.59 5.04 22.41
N GLU A 305 -0.65 5.54 22.46
CA GLU A 305 -0.95 6.79 23.17
C GLU A 305 -0.58 6.67 24.67
N ASP A 306 0.18 7.66 25.16
CA ASP A 306 0.59 7.78 26.56
C ASP A 306 -0.66 7.96 27.44
N PHE A 307 -1.07 6.88 28.09
CA PHE A 307 -2.16 6.92 29.05
C PHE A 307 -1.65 7.52 30.36
N GLY A 308 -1.95 8.80 30.56
CA GLY A 308 -1.88 9.44 31.87
C GLY A 308 -3.15 9.18 32.67
N GLU A 309 -3.17 9.67 33.91
CA GLU A 309 -4.34 9.60 34.79
C GLU A 309 -5.60 10.27 34.19
N PHE A 310 -5.45 11.14 33.21
CA PHE A 310 -6.54 11.89 32.60
C PHE A 310 -7.51 11.02 31.79
N ASN A 311 -7.03 9.94 31.18
CA ASN A 311 -7.84 9.07 30.31
C ASN A 311 -8.39 7.83 31.04
N ALA A 312 -8.29 7.78 32.36
CA ALA A 312 -8.69 6.63 33.15
C ALA A 312 -10.21 6.45 33.22
N ILE A 313 -10.69 5.23 32.99
CA ILE A 313 -12.12 4.90 32.84
C ILE A 313 -12.91 5.23 34.11
N ASP A 314 -12.29 5.07 35.28
CA ASP A 314 -12.85 5.41 36.59
C ASP A 314 -13.04 6.91 36.81
N ARG A 315 -12.32 7.76 36.06
CA ARG A 315 -12.43 9.23 36.13
C ARG A 315 -13.34 9.82 35.07
N ILE A 316 -13.79 9.03 34.08
CA ILE A 316 -14.63 9.49 32.97
C ILE A 316 -16.09 9.11 33.22
N ILE A 317 -16.99 10.10 33.15
CA ILE A 317 -18.42 9.88 33.27
C ILE A 317 -19.02 9.65 31.88
N PHE A 318 -19.41 8.40 31.58
CA PHE A 318 -20.08 8.04 30.33
C PHE A 318 -21.58 8.31 30.40
N ARG A 319 -22.02 9.51 29.97
CA ARG A 319 -23.46 9.84 29.84
C ARG A 319 -24.01 9.59 28.44
N ALA A 320 -23.29 10.07 27.43
CA ALA A 320 -23.64 9.91 26.02
C ALA A 320 -22.40 9.54 25.21
N PRO A 321 -22.51 8.64 24.22
CA PRO A 321 -21.38 8.30 23.37
C PRO A 321 -21.01 9.48 22.47
N ILE A 322 -19.73 9.79 22.40
CA ILE A 322 -19.21 10.81 21.47
C ILE A 322 -19.33 10.27 20.05
N LYS A 323 -20.18 10.91 19.24
CA LYS A 323 -20.40 10.54 17.84
C LYS A 323 -19.30 11.08 16.93
N THR A 324 -19.15 10.48 15.75
CA THR A 324 -18.19 10.93 14.72
C THR A 324 -18.46 12.35 14.23
N GLU A 325 -19.73 12.72 14.19
CA GLU A 325 -20.25 14.02 13.79
C GLU A 325 -19.73 15.10 14.73
N TYR A 326 -19.76 14.88 16.05
CA TYR A 326 -19.24 15.83 17.04
C TYR A 326 -17.74 16.05 16.89
N ARG A 327 -17.01 14.99 16.53
CA ARG A 327 -15.56 15.06 16.28
C ARG A 327 -15.21 15.87 15.03
N VAL A 328 -16.13 15.97 14.06
CA VAL A 328 -15.94 16.76 12.83
C VAL A 328 -16.42 18.20 13.03
N ASP A 329 -17.57 18.38 13.69
CA ASP A 329 -18.19 19.67 13.95
C ASP A 329 -17.33 20.52 14.92
N PHE A 330 -16.89 19.90 16.01
CA PHE A 330 -16.03 20.52 17.02
C PHE A 330 -14.66 19.82 17.11
N PRO A 331 -13.81 19.98 16.08
CA PRO A 331 -12.62 19.16 15.92
C PRO A 331 -11.57 19.41 17.00
N PHE A 332 -11.52 20.61 17.57
CA PHE A 332 -10.58 20.98 18.64
C PHE A 332 -11.02 20.53 20.04
N LEU A 333 -12.31 20.20 20.23
CA LEU A 333 -12.85 19.83 21.55
C LEU A 333 -12.81 18.32 21.79
N TYR A 334 -13.22 17.52 20.80
CA TYR A 334 -13.41 16.07 20.95
C TYR A 334 -12.27 15.21 20.40
N ASN A 335 -11.17 15.80 19.93
CA ASN A 335 -10.03 15.05 19.39
C ASN A 335 -8.71 15.40 20.09
N SER A 336 -7.88 14.39 20.30
CA SER A 336 -6.46 14.56 20.59
C SER A 336 -5.73 14.96 19.30
N LEU A 337 -4.80 15.92 19.40
CA LEU A 337 -3.89 16.32 18.31
C LEU A 337 -4.58 16.67 16.97
N PRO A 338 -5.52 17.63 16.92
CA PRO A 338 -6.18 18.06 15.68
C PRO A 338 -5.17 18.73 14.72
N ARG A 339 -4.70 17.98 13.71
CA ARG A 339 -3.74 18.45 12.69
C ARG A 339 -4.42 18.64 11.34
N SER A 340 -4.12 19.74 10.64
CA SER A 340 -4.63 20.01 9.28
C SER A 340 -6.17 20.02 9.14
N VAL A 341 -6.89 20.27 10.24
CA VAL A 341 -8.36 20.40 10.25
C VAL A 341 -8.81 21.79 9.81
N LYS A 342 -10.04 21.89 9.31
CA LYS A 342 -10.71 23.11 8.86
C LYS A 342 -12.02 23.31 9.60
N LEU A 343 -12.34 24.56 9.92
CA LEU A 343 -13.62 24.91 10.54
C LEU A 343 -14.66 25.13 9.44
N SER A 344 -15.82 24.50 9.60
CA SER A 344 -17.01 24.73 8.78
C SER A 344 -17.85 25.87 9.38
N THR A 345 -18.74 26.44 8.57
CA THR A 345 -19.75 27.37 9.06
C THR A 345 -20.80 26.60 9.86
N TYR A 346 -21.09 27.05 11.08
CA TYR A 346 -22.00 26.35 11.96
C TYR A 346 -23.46 26.37 11.46
N SER A 347 -23.98 27.56 11.18
CA SER A 347 -25.35 27.77 10.70
C SER A 347 -25.48 29.08 9.93
N HIS A 348 -26.37 29.10 8.95
CA HIS A 348 -26.84 30.27 8.20
C HIS A 348 -28.25 30.65 8.68
N PRO A 349 -28.68 31.93 8.55
CA PRO A 349 -30.07 32.30 8.76
C PRO A 349 -31.00 31.44 7.91
N GLN A 350 -32.07 30.90 8.52
CA GLN A 350 -32.99 29.99 7.83
C GLN A 350 -33.75 30.74 6.74
N THR A 351 -33.58 30.30 5.49
CA THR A 351 -34.31 30.87 4.34
C THR A 351 -35.73 30.30 4.30
N VAL A 352 -36.74 31.15 4.52
CA VAL A 352 -38.16 30.80 4.40
C VAL A 352 -38.67 31.32 3.06
N TYR A 353 -38.34 30.60 1.99
CA TYR A 353 -38.80 30.91 0.64
C TYR A 353 -39.85 29.88 0.21
N GLN A 354 -41.04 30.36 -0.13
CA GLN A 354 -42.13 29.55 -0.66
C GLN A 354 -42.23 29.80 -2.16
N ARG A 355 -42.08 28.75 -2.96
CA ARG A 355 -42.27 28.81 -4.41
C ARG A 355 -43.77 28.75 -4.71
N THR A 356 -44.26 29.73 -5.46
CA THR A 356 -45.63 29.73 -5.98
C THR A 356 -45.71 28.76 -7.16
N THR A 357 -46.71 27.86 -7.14
CA THR A 357 -46.95 26.91 -8.23
C THR A 357 -48.04 27.38 -9.19
N ASP A 358 -48.91 28.28 -8.71
CA ASP A 358 -50.04 28.80 -9.47
C ASP A 358 -49.76 30.26 -9.87
N PRO A 359 -49.60 30.57 -11.17
CA PRO A 359 -49.34 31.92 -11.65
C PRO A 359 -50.58 32.83 -11.59
N SER A 360 -51.78 32.29 -11.31
CA SER A 360 -53.00 33.09 -11.18
C SER A 360 -53.10 33.85 -9.85
N LEU A 361 -52.26 33.48 -8.86
CA LEU A 361 -52.18 34.17 -7.57
C LEU A 361 -51.34 35.45 -7.68
N PRO A 362 -51.68 36.52 -6.93
CA PRO A 362 -50.86 37.73 -6.88
C PRO A 362 -49.41 37.45 -6.46
N ALA A 363 -48.45 38.28 -6.90
CA ALA A 363 -47.04 38.10 -6.55
C ALA A 363 -46.78 38.17 -5.03
N PHE A 364 -47.49 39.07 -4.33
CA PHE A 364 -47.48 39.16 -2.87
C PHE A 364 -48.84 38.72 -2.33
N TYR A 365 -48.91 37.53 -1.73
CA TYR A 365 -50.09 37.02 -1.03
C TYR A 365 -49.70 36.30 0.26
N PHE A 366 -50.65 36.21 1.19
CA PHE A 366 -50.46 35.47 2.43
C PHE A 366 -50.65 33.98 2.18
N ASP A 367 -49.54 33.25 2.01
CA ASP A 367 -49.58 31.81 1.73
C ASP A 367 -50.14 31.01 2.93
N PRO A 368 -50.99 29.98 2.70
CA PRO A 368 -51.56 29.16 3.77
C PRO A 368 -50.52 28.47 4.67
N VAL A 369 -49.28 28.28 4.20
CA VAL A 369 -48.16 27.71 4.98
C VAL A 369 -47.65 28.71 6.03
N ILE A 370 -47.84 30.02 5.82
CA ILE A 370 -47.42 31.04 6.77
C ILE A 370 -48.39 31.07 7.95
N ASN A 371 -47.83 31.01 9.17
CA ASN A 371 -48.63 31.07 10.40
C ASN A 371 -49.38 32.42 10.47
N PRO A 372 -50.71 32.42 10.72
CA PRO A 372 -51.49 33.66 10.82
C PRO A 372 -51.02 34.51 11.99
N ILE A 373 -50.90 35.82 11.77
CA ILE A 373 -50.50 36.77 12.80
C ILE A 373 -51.68 36.98 13.76
N SER A 374 -51.48 36.73 15.07
CA SER A 374 -52.51 36.98 16.08
C SER A 374 -52.61 38.47 16.39
N SER A 375 -53.81 39.03 16.37
CA SER A 375 -54.08 40.45 16.68
C SER A 375 -53.96 40.80 18.18
N ARG A 376 -53.57 39.86 19.04
CA ARG A 376 -53.34 40.11 20.47
C ARG A 376 -51.96 40.74 20.72
N ALA A 377 -51.79 42.03 20.39
CA ALA A 377 -51.18 43.05 21.28
C ALA A 377 -50.75 44.35 20.57
N VAL A 378 -50.96 45.45 21.31
CA VAL A 378 -50.42 46.83 21.23
C VAL A 378 -51.01 47.76 20.16
N ALA A 379 -51.79 48.74 20.63
CA ALA A 379 -52.22 49.89 19.83
C ALA A 379 -50.99 50.66 19.28
N PRO A 380 -50.92 50.93 17.96
CA PRO A 380 -49.78 51.60 17.36
C PRO A 380 -49.72 53.06 17.83
N LYS A 381 -48.61 53.46 18.44
CA LYS A 381 -48.46 54.82 19.00
C LYS A 381 -48.03 55.88 18.01
N ASN A 382 -47.67 55.55 16.76
CA ASN A 382 -47.31 56.51 15.71
C ASN A 382 -47.46 55.86 14.32
N LEU A 383 -48.60 56.03 13.65
CA LEU A 383 -48.76 55.71 12.22
C LEU A 383 -49.47 56.89 11.56
N THR A 384 -48.71 57.83 11.00
CA THR A 384 -49.25 58.88 10.10
C THR A 384 -49.01 58.57 8.63
N VAL A 385 -48.28 57.48 8.34
CA VAL A 385 -48.01 56.93 7.01
C VAL A 385 -48.02 55.41 7.15
N SER A 386 -48.77 54.68 6.32
CA SER A 386 -48.66 53.21 6.32
C SER A 386 -47.31 52.81 5.71
N HIS A 387 -46.69 51.73 6.17
CA HIS A 387 -45.44 51.25 5.56
C HIS A 387 -45.63 50.91 4.08
N GLU A 388 -46.86 50.56 3.69
CA GLU A 388 -47.28 50.35 2.31
C GLU A 388 -47.20 51.65 1.49
N ASP A 389 -47.67 52.79 2.03
CA ASP A 389 -47.55 54.11 1.37
C ASP A 389 -46.09 54.60 1.26
N GLU A 390 -45.21 54.14 2.16
CA GLU A 390 -43.78 54.50 2.17
C GLU A 390 -42.98 53.70 1.12
N ILE A 391 -43.42 52.47 0.82
CA ILE A 391 -42.79 51.57 -0.17
C ILE A 391 -43.35 51.81 -1.58
N PHE A 392 -44.68 51.97 -1.72
CA PHE A 392 -45.36 52.05 -3.02
C PHE A 392 -45.71 53.49 -3.45
N GLY A 393 -45.62 54.46 -2.53
CA GLY A 393 -46.01 55.85 -2.76
C GLY A 393 -47.53 56.07 -2.63
N PRO A 394 -47.98 57.27 -2.20
CA PRO A 394 -49.40 57.53 -1.99
C PRO A 394 -50.17 57.51 -3.32
N GLY A 395 -51.07 56.53 -3.47
CA GLY A 395 -52.01 56.43 -4.60
C GLY A 395 -51.55 55.58 -5.79
N ASN A 396 -50.39 54.90 -5.70
CA ASN A 396 -49.89 54.06 -6.77
C ASN A 396 -50.32 52.59 -6.58
N ASN A 397 -51.58 52.29 -6.89
CA ASN A 397 -52.14 50.94 -6.76
C ASN A 397 -52.16 50.15 -8.09
N GLU A 398 -51.67 50.69 -9.21
CA GLU A 398 -51.87 50.07 -10.54
C GLU A 398 -50.68 50.14 -11.53
N ASP A 399 -49.43 50.34 -11.09
CA ASP A 399 -48.28 50.29 -12.02
C ASP A 399 -47.21 49.25 -11.60
N ASP A 400 -46.89 48.36 -12.54
CA ASP A 400 -46.09 47.11 -12.45
C ASP A 400 -44.58 47.26 -12.16
N ASP A 401 -44.07 48.44 -11.78
CA ASP A 401 -42.63 48.67 -11.59
C ASP A 401 -42.22 48.60 -10.11
N PHE A 402 -42.29 47.39 -9.53
CA PHE A 402 -41.66 47.11 -8.23
C PHE A 402 -40.14 47.01 -8.38
N GLU A 403 -39.41 48.04 -7.95
CA GLU A 403 -37.95 48.00 -7.85
C GLU A 403 -37.50 47.47 -6.47
N MET A 404 -36.73 46.37 -6.48
CA MET A 404 -36.14 45.81 -5.25
C MET A 404 -35.22 46.84 -4.59
N PRO A 405 -35.28 47.01 -3.24
CA PRO A 405 -34.34 47.86 -2.51
C PRO A 405 -32.90 47.48 -2.86
N GLY A 406 -32.03 48.46 -3.12
CA GLY A 406 -30.65 48.23 -3.61
C GLY A 406 -29.73 47.42 -2.67
N GLU A 407 -30.17 47.13 -1.44
CA GLU A 407 -29.48 46.25 -0.49
C GLU A 407 -29.84 44.75 -0.69
N ILE A 408 -30.90 44.44 -1.43
CA ILE A 408 -31.42 43.08 -1.65
C ILE A 408 -31.04 42.62 -3.06
N GLU A 409 -30.06 41.72 -3.14
CA GLU A 409 -29.70 41.08 -4.42
C GLU A 409 -30.83 40.13 -4.88
N PRO A 410 -31.25 40.17 -6.15
CA PRO A 410 -32.22 39.21 -6.68
C PRO A 410 -31.67 37.78 -6.57
N PHE A 411 -32.50 36.82 -6.13
CA PHE A 411 -32.10 35.40 -5.98
C PHE A 411 -31.54 34.77 -7.28
N ILE A 412 -31.94 35.30 -8.44
CA ILE A 412 -31.53 34.84 -9.77
C ILE A 412 -30.24 35.55 -10.24
N CYS A 413 -29.88 36.69 -9.63
CA CYS A 413 -28.73 37.50 -10.01
C CYS A 413 -27.48 37.01 -9.27
N GLY A 414 -26.60 36.27 -9.95
CA GLY A 414 -25.28 35.90 -9.41
C GLY A 414 -25.08 34.41 -9.09
N GLY A 415 -26.11 33.57 -9.26
CA GLY A 415 -25.90 32.13 -9.33
C GLY A 415 -25.17 31.78 -10.63
N HIS A 416 -23.87 31.47 -10.58
CA HIS A 416 -23.32 30.60 -11.61
C HIS A 416 -24.19 29.34 -11.64
N LEU A 417 -24.97 29.16 -12.69
CA LEU A 417 -25.73 27.94 -12.97
C LEU A 417 -24.72 26.83 -13.30
N THR A 418 -23.96 26.42 -12.28
CA THR A 418 -22.75 25.62 -12.46
C THR A 418 -23.12 24.38 -13.25
N PRO A 419 -22.54 24.17 -14.45
CA PRO A 419 -23.01 23.18 -15.39
C PRO A 419 -22.54 21.81 -14.92
N SER A 420 -23.33 21.10 -14.10
CA SER A 420 -22.89 19.81 -13.61
C SER A 420 -23.97 18.99 -12.89
N ILE A 421 -23.99 17.69 -13.20
CA ILE A 421 -24.51 16.60 -12.34
C ILE A 421 -23.88 16.65 -10.92
N ALA A 422 -22.86 17.49 -10.70
CA ALA A 422 -22.26 17.72 -9.39
C ALA A 422 -23.25 18.04 -8.28
N GLN A 423 -24.28 18.86 -8.55
CA GLN A 423 -25.26 19.19 -7.51
C GLN A 423 -25.91 17.94 -6.92
N TRP A 424 -26.26 16.96 -7.76
CA TRP A 424 -26.92 15.72 -7.31
C TRP A 424 -26.05 14.90 -6.35
N TYR A 425 -24.76 14.74 -6.62
CA TYR A 425 -23.90 13.94 -5.73
C TYR A 425 -23.33 14.73 -4.55
N LEU A 426 -23.39 16.06 -4.59
CA LEU A 426 -23.07 16.93 -3.46
C LEU A 426 -24.16 16.89 -2.39
N GLU A 427 -25.36 16.47 -2.74
CA GLU A 427 -26.47 16.22 -1.82
C GLU A 427 -26.42 14.81 -1.22
N HIS A 428 -27.23 14.58 -0.18
CA HIS A 428 -27.39 13.24 0.37
C HIS A 428 -28.14 12.33 -0.61
N VAL A 429 -27.73 11.06 -0.66
CA VAL A 429 -28.42 10.06 -1.47
C VAL A 429 -29.86 9.89 -0.94
N PRO A 430 -30.88 9.93 -1.82
CA PRO A 430 -32.25 9.64 -1.43
C PRO A 430 -32.41 8.28 -0.74
N GLY A 431 -33.33 8.20 0.23
CA GLY A 431 -33.66 6.94 0.90
C GLY A 431 -34.13 5.85 -0.08
N GLY A 432 -33.86 4.58 0.23
CA GLY A 432 -34.31 3.44 -0.57
C GLY A 432 -33.43 3.07 -1.78
N GLN A 433 -32.38 3.84 -2.09
CA GLN A 433 -31.46 3.53 -3.19
C GLN A 433 -30.54 2.32 -2.88
N PRO A 434 -30.19 1.49 -3.88
CA PRO A 434 -29.36 0.31 -3.68
C PRO A 434 -27.92 0.67 -3.29
N VAL A 435 -27.22 -0.27 -2.63
CA VAL A 435 -25.82 -0.09 -2.18
C VAL A 435 -24.90 0.38 -3.30
N LYS A 436 -25.09 -0.12 -4.53
CA LYS A 436 -24.29 0.28 -5.71
C LYS A 436 -24.33 1.79 -5.93
N VAL A 437 -25.51 2.40 -5.88
CA VAL A 437 -25.70 3.84 -6.11
C VAL A 437 -25.11 4.64 -4.95
N ARG A 438 -25.37 4.22 -3.69
CA ARG A 438 -24.79 4.86 -2.50
C ARG A 438 -23.25 4.92 -2.54
N VAL A 439 -22.62 3.83 -2.98
CA VAL A 439 -21.15 3.78 -3.16
C VAL A 439 -20.69 4.67 -4.31
N SER A 440 -21.46 4.78 -5.40
CA SER A 440 -21.14 5.71 -6.50
C SER A 440 -21.12 7.16 -6.02
N TYR A 441 -22.13 7.60 -5.26
CA TYR A 441 -22.17 8.95 -4.68
C TYR A 441 -20.95 9.22 -3.80
N GLN A 442 -20.64 8.29 -2.88
CA GLN A 442 -19.43 8.40 -2.03
C GLN A 442 -18.13 8.51 -2.84
N LYS A 443 -18.02 7.80 -3.98
CA LYS A 443 -16.84 7.86 -4.85
C LYS A 443 -16.76 9.18 -5.63
N LEU A 444 -17.88 9.69 -6.12
CA LEU A 444 -17.95 10.98 -6.80
C LEU A 444 -17.59 12.11 -5.82
N LEU A 445 -18.17 12.10 -4.63
CA LEU A 445 -17.80 12.99 -3.51
C LEU A 445 -16.31 12.90 -3.18
N LYS A 446 -15.76 11.69 -3.08
CA LYS A 446 -14.34 11.49 -2.82
C LYS A 446 -13.46 12.16 -3.89
N SER A 447 -13.80 11.97 -5.17
CA SER A 447 -13.08 12.60 -6.28
C SER A 447 -13.20 14.13 -6.24
N TYR A 448 -14.39 14.66 -5.96
CA TYR A 448 -14.61 16.09 -5.78
C TYR A 448 -13.74 16.68 -4.67
N VAL A 449 -13.76 16.08 -3.47
CA VAL A 449 -12.96 16.52 -2.32
C VAL A 449 -11.46 16.44 -2.62
N LEU A 450 -10.98 15.39 -3.29
CA LEU A 450 -9.57 15.26 -3.67
C LEU A 450 -9.15 16.30 -4.72
N ASN A 451 -10.03 16.64 -5.67
CA ASN A 451 -9.77 17.65 -6.67
C ASN A 451 -9.64 19.03 -6.03
N GLU A 452 -10.57 19.40 -5.15
CA GLU A 452 -10.52 20.70 -4.45
C GLU A 452 -9.37 20.78 -3.45
N LEU A 453 -9.06 19.70 -2.72
CA LEU A 453 -7.94 19.68 -1.78
C LEU A 453 -6.58 19.87 -2.46
N HIS A 454 -6.39 19.32 -3.66
CA HIS A 454 -5.13 19.41 -4.40
C HIS A 454 -5.11 20.52 -5.47
N LYS A 455 -6.17 21.33 -5.53
CA LYS A 455 -6.28 22.47 -6.45
C LYS A 455 -5.20 23.49 -6.12
N LYS A 456 -4.25 23.67 -7.04
CA LYS A 456 -3.22 24.71 -6.93
C LYS A 456 -3.65 25.93 -7.75
N PRO A 457 -3.40 27.16 -7.28
CA PRO A 457 -3.62 28.33 -8.11
C PRO A 457 -2.80 28.20 -9.40
N PRO A 458 -3.38 28.51 -10.57
CA PRO A 458 -2.66 28.40 -11.83
C PRO A 458 -1.47 29.35 -11.82
N LYS A 459 -0.28 28.83 -12.14
CA LYS A 459 0.93 29.66 -12.26
C LYS A 459 0.79 30.57 -13.47
N ALA A 460 1.13 31.85 -13.31
CA ALA A 460 1.21 32.77 -14.44
C ALA A 460 2.25 32.24 -15.45
N GLN A 461 1.80 31.94 -16.67
CA GLN A 461 2.64 31.47 -17.78
C GLN A 461 2.44 32.39 -18.97
N ASN A 462 3.48 32.52 -19.81
CA ASN A 462 3.36 33.26 -21.06
C ASN A 462 2.37 32.54 -21.99
N ARG A 463 1.35 33.24 -22.49
CA ARG A 463 0.28 32.64 -23.30
C ARG A 463 0.80 32.25 -24.68
N GLN A 464 1.20 31.00 -24.85
CA GLN A 464 1.58 30.45 -26.15
C GLN A 464 0.37 29.80 -26.84
N ASN A 465 -0.13 30.43 -27.91
CA ASN A 465 -1.27 29.92 -28.67
C ASN A 465 -0.79 29.08 -29.86
N LEU A 466 -0.75 27.76 -29.70
CA LEU A 466 -0.29 26.83 -30.74
C LEU A 466 -0.99 27.03 -32.09
N MET A 467 -2.33 27.16 -32.09
CA MET A 467 -3.12 27.36 -33.31
C MET A 467 -2.76 28.66 -34.04
N SER A 468 -2.55 29.75 -33.29
CA SER A 468 -2.11 31.02 -33.87
C SER A 468 -0.73 30.89 -34.51
N THR A 469 0.20 30.22 -33.83
CA THR A 469 1.55 29.99 -34.34
C THR A 469 1.54 29.13 -35.61
N LEU A 470 0.75 28.06 -35.63
CA LEU A 470 0.63 27.19 -36.82
C LEU A 470 0.00 27.95 -37.99
N LYS A 471 -1.09 28.71 -37.75
CA LYS A 471 -1.78 29.50 -38.78
C LYS A 471 -0.87 30.54 -39.44
N GLN A 472 0.06 31.15 -38.69
CA GLN A 472 1.03 32.10 -39.25
C GLN A 472 2.02 31.46 -40.23
N THR A 473 2.28 30.15 -40.14
CA THR A 473 3.22 29.48 -41.03
C THR A 473 2.63 29.25 -42.43
N LYS A 474 3.46 29.24 -43.47
CA LYS A 474 3.02 28.95 -44.85
C LYS A 474 2.48 27.52 -45.09
N PHE A 475 2.69 26.62 -44.14
CA PHE A 475 2.35 25.19 -44.27
C PHE A 475 0.91 24.87 -43.84
N PHE A 476 0.21 25.81 -43.23
CA PHE A 476 -1.17 25.63 -42.80
C PHE A 476 -2.09 26.62 -43.48
N GLN A 477 -3.26 26.13 -43.88
CA GLN A 477 -4.37 26.92 -44.41
C GLN A 477 -5.62 26.66 -43.57
N GLN A 478 -6.59 27.57 -43.67
CA GLN A 478 -7.85 27.48 -42.93
C GLN A 478 -9.01 27.33 -43.91
N THR A 479 -10.01 26.55 -43.55
CA THR A 479 -11.30 26.41 -44.26
C THR A 479 -12.40 26.05 -43.25
N THR A 480 -13.64 25.97 -43.69
CA THR A 480 -14.79 25.56 -42.87
C THR A 480 -15.35 24.28 -43.49
N ILE A 481 -15.53 23.22 -42.69
CA ILE A 481 -16.07 21.92 -43.14
C ILE A 481 -17.04 21.35 -42.10
N ASP A 482 -17.83 20.35 -42.51
CA ASP A 482 -18.67 19.56 -41.60
C ASP A 482 -17.80 18.82 -40.55
N TRP A 483 -18.28 18.73 -39.31
CA TRP A 483 -17.61 18.00 -38.25
C TRP A 483 -17.41 16.51 -38.59
N VAL A 484 -18.39 15.87 -39.24
CA VAL A 484 -18.27 14.46 -39.66
C VAL A 484 -17.17 14.30 -40.71
N GLU A 485 -17.06 15.25 -41.64
CA GLU A 485 -15.98 15.30 -42.62
C GLU A 485 -14.61 15.44 -41.92
N ALA A 486 -14.50 16.36 -40.95
CA ALA A 486 -13.28 16.54 -40.15
C ALA A 486 -12.90 15.25 -39.38
N GLY A 487 -13.90 14.56 -38.81
CA GLY A 487 -13.70 13.33 -38.05
C GLY A 487 -13.21 12.17 -38.90
N LEU A 488 -13.80 11.95 -40.08
CA LEU A 488 -13.36 10.95 -41.06
C LEU A 488 -11.92 11.24 -41.53
N GLN A 489 -11.59 12.51 -41.78
CA GLN A 489 -10.22 12.91 -42.14
C GLN A 489 -9.21 12.62 -41.01
N VAL A 490 -9.53 12.94 -39.76
CA VAL A 490 -8.65 12.67 -38.60
C VAL A 490 -8.44 11.16 -38.42
N CYS A 491 -9.49 10.34 -38.55
CA CYS A 491 -9.40 8.89 -38.46
C CYS A 491 -8.50 8.31 -39.58
N ARG A 492 -8.70 8.75 -40.82
CA ARG A 492 -7.89 8.33 -41.98
C ARG A 492 -6.42 8.75 -41.82
N GLN A 493 -6.17 10.00 -41.41
CA GLN A 493 -4.82 10.50 -41.14
C GLN A 493 -4.15 9.69 -40.03
N GLY A 494 -4.84 9.41 -38.93
CA GLY A 494 -4.35 8.58 -37.84
C GLY A 494 -3.99 7.16 -38.28
N PHE A 495 -4.86 6.51 -39.05
CA PHE A 495 -4.61 5.18 -39.63
C PHE A 495 -3.36 5.19 -40.52
N ASN A 496 -3.27 6.12 -41.47
CA ASN A 496 -2.13 6.26 -42.38
C ASN A 496 -0.82 6.49 -41.60
N MET A 497 -0.83 7.33 -40.56
CA MET A 497 0.35 7.59 -39.75
C MET A 497 0.84 6.35 -39.00
N LEU A 498 -0.06 5.59 -38.37
CA LEU A 498 0.29 4.37 -37.65
C LEU A 498 0.76 3.28 -38.62
N ASN A 499 0.10 3.13 -39.77
CA ASN A 499 0.49 2.18 -40.78
C ASN A 499 1.87 2.51 -41.40
N LEU A 500 2.13 3.79 -41.72
CA LEU A 500 3.45 4.26 -42.17
C LEU A 500 4.54 3.97 -41.12
N LEU A 501 4.23 4.03 -39.83
CA LEU A 501 5.18 3.71 -38.77
C LEU A 501 5.50 2.21 -38.71
N ILE A 502 4.51 1.34 -38.95
CA ILE A 502 4.68 -0.12 -39.06
C ILE A 502 5.59 -0.42 -40.26
N HIS A 503 5.29 0.16 -41.43
CA HIS A 503 6.09 -0.02 -42.63
C HIS A 503 7.51 0.55 -42.50
N ARG A 504 7.69 1.72 -41.87
CA ARG A 504 9.02 2.31 -41.62
C ARG A 504 9.90 1.42 -40.75
N LYS A 505 9.33 0.64 -39.83
CA LYS A 505 10.05 -0.34 -39.02
C LYS A 505 10.28 -1.69 -39.74
N ASN A 506 9.84 -1.82 -40.98
CA ASN A 506 9.89 -3.04 -41.78
C ASN A 506 9.23 -4.22 -41.02
N LEU A 507 7.95 -4.03 -40.65
CA LEU A 507 7.12 -5.00 -39.94
C LEU A 507 5.97 -5.49 -40.82
N THR A 508 6.28 -6.09 -41.97
CA THR A 508 5.29 -6.53 -42.98
C THR A 508 4.40 -7.69 -42.56
N TYR A 509 4.67 -8.30 -41.40
CA TYR A 509 3.93 -9.42 -40.82
C TYR A 509 2.88 -8.98 -39.78
N LEU A 510 2.70 -7.67 -39.62
CA LEU A 510 1.63 -7.07 -38.83
C LEU A 510 0.69 -6.33 -39.77
N HIS A 511 -0.61 -6.50 -39.51
CA HIS A 511 -1.68 -5.78 -40.18
C HIS A 511 -2.41 -4.92 -39.15
N LEU A 512 -2.64 -3.65 -39.50
CA LEU A 512 -3.50 -2.74 -38.76
C LEU A 512 -4.80 -2.64 -39.56
N ASP A 513 -5.91 -3.06 -38.96
CA ASP A 513 -7.24 -2.94 -39.58
C ASP A 513 -7.84 -1.53 -39.37
N TYR A 514 -8.97 -1.22 -40.01
CA TYR A 514 -9.55 0.12 -40.00
C TYR A 514 -10.24 0.50 -38.68
N ASN A 515 -10.53 -0.50 -37.83
CA ASN A 515 -10.96 -0.33 -36.45
C ASN A 515 -9.78 -0.28 -35.45
N PHE A 516 -8.55 -0.15 -35.97
CA PHE A 516 -7.31 0.01 -35.22
C PHE A 516 -6.89 -1.20 -34.38
N ASN A 517 -7.33 -2.42 -34.69
CA ASN A 517 -6.75 -3.62 -34.13
C ASN A 517 -5.44 -3.97 -34.84
N LEU A 518 -4.42 -4.32 -34.07
CA LEU A 518 -3.13 -4.77 -34.60
C LEU A 518 -3.06 -6.30 -34.53
N LYS A 519 -3.15 -6.96 -35.68
CA LYS A 519 -3.19 -8.42 -35.80
C LYS A 519 -1.92 -8.93 -36.50
N PRO A 520 -1.32 -10.05 -36.04
CA PRO A 520 -0.26 -10.71 -36.79
C PRO A 520 -0.86 -11.48 -37.98
N ILE A 521 -0.29 -11.30 -39.18
CA ILE A 521 -0.75 -11.98 -40.41
C ILE A 521 -0.37 -13.47 -40.38
N LYS A 522 0.70 -13.80 -39.66
CA LYS A 522 1.23 -15.16 -39.47
C LYS A 522 1.74 -15.35 -38.06
N THR A 523 1.97 -16.59 -37.66
CA THR A 523 2.69 -16.90 -36.41
C THR A 523 4.10 -16.32 -36.47
N LEU A 524 4.43 -15.45 -35.52
CA LEU A 524 5.70 -14.72 -35.51
C LEU A 524 6.82 -15.53 -34.86
N THR A 525 8.01 -15.49 -35.47
CA THR A 525 9.23 -16.00 -34.85
C THR A 525 9.61 -15.16 -33.62
N THR A 526 10.46 -15.70 -32.73
CA THR A 526 10.91 -14.97 -31.53
C THR A 526 11.65 -13.66 -31.87
N LYS A 527 12.38 -13.62 -33.00
CA LYS A 527 13.06 -12.42 -33.51
C LYS A 527 12.05 -11.38 -34.00
N GLU A 528 11.07 -11.80 -34.80
CA GLU A 528 9.99 -10.93 -35.27
C GLU A 528 9.19 -10.37 -34.09
N ARG A 529 8.78 -11.20 -33.12
CA ARG A 529 8.05 -10.77 -31.92
C ARG A 529 8.81 -9.74 -31.08
N LYS A 530 10.14 -9.88 -30.94
CA LYS A 530 10.96 -8.89 -30.22
C LYS A 530 11.04 -7.57 -30.98
N LYS A 531 11.13 -7.62 -32.31
CA LYS A 531 11.21 -6.43 -33.17
C LYS A 531 9.86 -5.69 -33.28
N SER A 532 8.75 -6.44 -33.31
CA SER A 532 7.40 -5.89 -33.41
C SER A 532 6.77 -5.45 -32.09
N ARG A 533 7.49 -5.59 -30.97
CA ARG A 533 7.02 -5.14 -29.67
C ARG A 533 6.99 -3.61 -29.62
N PHE A 534 5.81 -3.04 -29.89
CA PHE A 534 5.56 -1.62 -29.69
C PHE A 534 5.45 -1.28 -28.20
N GLY A 535 5.76 -0.03 -27.86
CA GLY A 535 5.63 0.51 -26.50
C GLY A 535 4.27 1.17 -26.28
N ASN A 536 4.03 1.63 -25.05
CA ASN A 536 2.72 2.17 -24.63
C ASN A 536 2.24 3.34 -25.47
N ALA A 537 3.10 4.25 -25.96
CA ALA A 537 2.61 5.42 -26.71
C ALA A 537 1.96 5.05 -28.05
N PHE A 538 2.46 3.99 -28.73
CA PHE A 538 1.84 3.50 -29.96
C PHE A 538 0.45 2.93 -29.66
N HIS A 539 0.36 2.04 -28.67
CA HIS A 539 -0.90 1.42 -28.29
C HIS A 539 -1.89 2.44 -27.72
N LEU A 540 -1.46 3.40 -26.91
CA LEU A 540 -2.32 4.45 -26.37
C LEU A 540 -2.87 5.36 -27.49
N MET A 541 -2.02 5.80 -28.42
CA MET A 541 -2.49 6.60 -29.57
C MET A 541 -3.48 5.80 -30.43
N ARG A 542 -3.19 4.51 -30.65
CA ARG A 542 -4.08 3.58 -31.36
C ARG A 542 -5.44 3.45 -30.67
N GLU A 543 -5.49 3.24 -29.35
CA GLU A 543 -6.76 3.15 -28.61
C GLU A 543 -7.52 4.49 -28.57
N ILE A 544 -6.81 5.63 -28.49
CA ILE A 544 -7.45 6.95 -28.59
C ILE A 544 -8.10 7.13 -29.97
N LEU A 545 -7.41 6.74 -31.04
CA LEU A 545 -7.96 6.78 -32.39
C LEU A 545 -9.12 5.79 -32.55
N ARG A 546 -9.05 4.62 -31.92
CA ARG A 546 -10.16 3.65 -31.88
C ARG A 546 -11.39 4.25 -31.22
N LEU A 547 -11.27 4.87 -30.06
CA LEU A 547 -12.38 5.56 -29.39
C LEU A 547 -12.96 6.67 -30.27
N THR A 548 -12.08 7.47 -30.89
CA THR A 548 -12.49 8.56 -31.79
C THR A 548 -13.26 8.01 -33.00
N LYS A 549 -12.76 6.92 -33.59
CA LYS A 549 -13.40 6.22 -34.71
C LYS A 549 -14.78 5.71 -34.34
N LEU A 550 -14.95 5.06 -33.17
CA LEU A 550 -16.26 4.59 -32.71
C LEU A 550 -17.29 5.73 -32.56
N ILE A 551 -16.87 6.91 -32.09
CA ILE A 551 -17.74 8.08 -31.94
C ILE A 551 -18.09 8.69 -33.32
N VAL A 552 -17.09 8.86 -34.19
CA VAL A 552 -17.30 9.38 -35.55
C VAL A 552 -18.19 8.44 -36.35
N ASP A 553 -17.98 7.13 -36.26
CA ASP A 553 -18.79 6.13 -36.96
C ASP A 553 -20.24 6.12 -36.49
N ALA A 554 -20.51 6.34 -35.20
CA ALA A 554 -21.86 6.49 -34.69
C ALA A 554 -22.56 7.70 -35.35
N GLN A 555 -21.85 8.83 -35.46
CA GLN A 555 -22.35 10.02 -36.15
C GLN A 555 -22.53 9.78 -37.67
N VAL A 556 -21.65 8.99 -38.30
CA VAL A 556 -21.81 8.60 -39.71
C VAL A 556 -23.07 7.73 -39.90
N GLN A 557 -23.32 6.75 -39.03
CA GLN A 557 -24.53 5.92 -39.09
C GLN A 557 -25.81 6.75 -38.95
N TYR A 558 -25.79 7.78 -38.10
CA TYR A 558 -26.90 8.73 -37.97
C TYR A 558 -27.11 9.53 -39.26
N ARG A 559 -26.03 10.07 -39.84
CA ARG A 559 -26.09 10.84 -41.08
C ARG A 559 -26.49 10.02 -42.31
N LEU A 560 -26.25 8.71 -42.30
CA LEU A 560 -26.73 7.78 -43.33
C LEU A 560 -28.21 7.39 -43.16
N GLY A 561 -28.87 7.80 -42.08
CA GLY A 561 -30.26 7.44 -41.78
C GLY A 561 -30.46 6.02 -41.21
N ASN A 562 -29.38 5.32 -40.84
CA ASN A 562 -29.45 3.94 -40.34
C ASN A 562 -29.84 3.84 -38.86
N ILE A 563 -29.63 4.90 -38.09
CA ILE A 563 -30.00 5.02 -36.67
C ILE A 563 -30.68 6.36 -36.42
N ASP A 564 -31.57 6.42 -35.42
CA ASP A 564 -32.24 7.65 -35.02
C ASP A 564 -31.40 8.49 -34.03
N ALA A 565 -31.80 9.74 -33.79
CA ALA A 565 -31.07 10.67 -32.92
C ALA A 565 -31.00 10.19 -31.45
N PHE A 566 -32.03 9.50 -30.95
CA PHE A 566 -32.07 8.94 -29.60
C PHE A 566 -31.11 7.75 -29.44
N GLN A 567 -31.03 6.87 -30.44
CA GLN A 567 -30.08 5.77 -30.51
C GLN A 567 -28.65 6.26 -30.64
N LEU A 568 -28.40 7.34 -31.38
CA LEU A 568 -27.10 8.01 -31.43
C LEU A 568 -26.70 8.51 -30.04
N ALA A 569 -27.60 9.21 -29.34
CA ALA A 569 -27.34 9.71 -27.98
C ALA A 569 -27.05 8.56 -26.98
N ASP A 570 -27.85 7.49 -26.97
CA ASP A 570 -27.59 6.29 -26.15
C ASP A 570 -26.30 5.58 -26.55
N GLY A 571 -25.98 5.54 -27.86
CA GLY A 571 -24.75 4.96 -28.38
C GLY A 571 -23.49 5.70 -27.91
N ILE A 572 -23.49 7.03 -28.01
CA ILE A 572 -22.40 7.88 -27.51
C ILE A 572 -22.27 7.76 -25.99
N LEU A 573 -23.39 7.78 -25.25
CA LEU A 573 -23.41 7.55 -23.81
C LEU A 573 -22.82 6.19 -23.44
N TYR A 574 -23.18 5.14 -24.19
CA TYR A 574 -22.64 3.80 -24.00
C TYR A 574 -21.14 3.76 -24.25
N ALA A 575 -20.66 4.40 -25.32
CA ALA A 575 -19.25 4.46 -25.68
C ALA A 575 -18.39 5.11 -24.58
N PHE A 576 -18.83 6.26 -24.03
CA PHE A 576 -18.11 6.93 -22.94
C PHE A 576 -18.16 6.18 -21.61
N ASN A 577 -19.24 5.46 -21.31
CA ASN A 577 -19.33 4.65 -20.09
C ASN A 577 -18.54 3.34 -20.16
N HIS A 578 -18.34 2.79 -21.36
CA HIS A 578 -17.74 1.46 -21.58
C HIS A 578 -16.42 1.52 -22.35
N VAL A 579 -15.66 2.63 -22.23
CA VAL A 579 -14.35 2.78 -22.90
C VAL A 579 -13.42 1.60 -22.61
N GLY A 580 -13.35 1.12 -21.36
CA GLY A 580 -12.49 -0.01 -21.01
C GLY A 580 -12.97 -1.40 -21.50
N GLN A 581 -14.21 -1.50 -21.98
CA GLN A 581 -14.74 -2.72 -22.61
C GLN A 581 -14.62 -2.65 -24.13
N LEU A 582 -14.87 -1.48 -24.72
CA LEU A 582 -14.82 -1.23 -26.17
C LEU A 582 -13.39 -0.99 -26.67
N THR A 583 -12.50 -0.53 -25.79
CA THR A 583 -11.07 -0.35 -26.03
C THR A 583 -10.29 -1.16 -25.00
N ASP A 584 -9.14 -1.71 -25.38
CA ASP A 584 -8.28 -2.47 -24.45
C ASP A 584 -7.42 -1.54 -23.58
N SER A 585 -7.84 -0.29 -23.38
CA SER A 585 -7.05 0.74 -22.72
C SER A 585 -7.09 0.61 -21.19
N THR A 586 -5.96 0.25 -20.60
CA THR A 586 -5.66 0.60 -19.20
C THR A 586 -5.04 2.01 -19.21
N PRO A 587 -5.41 2.92 -18.29
CA PRO A 587 -4.91 4.30 -18.32
C PRO A 587 -3.40 4.31 -18.03
N ALA A 588 -2.59 4.62 -19.05
CA ALA A 588 -1.14 4.76 -18.92
C ALA A 588 -0.69 6.18 -19.27
N PRO A 589 0.23 6.80 -18.50
CA PRO A 589 0.67 8.16 -18.75
C PRO A 589 1.80 8.22 -19.81
N SER A 590 1.75 9.29 -20.61
CA SER A 590 2.79 9.88 -21.48
C SER A 590 2.95 9.32 -22.93
N VAL A 591 2.41 10.08 -23.89
CA VAL A 591 2.56 9.91 -25.35
C VAL A 591 3.86 10.55 -25.88
N SER A 592 4.52 11.38 -25.08
CA SER A 592 5.58 12.29 -25.54
C SER A 592 6.93 11.63 -25.85
N PHE A 593 7.22 10.45 -25.30
CA PHE A 593 8.60 9.91 -25.27
C PHE A 593 9.01 9.07 -26.50
N LEU A 594 8.05 8.50 -27.25
CA LEU A 594 8.35 7.62 -28.39
C LEU A 594 8.71 8.35 -29.69
N PHE A 595 8.35 9.63 -29.81
CA PHE A 595 8.53 10.39 -31.06
C PHE A 595 9.92 11.00 -31.24
N LEU A 596 10.66 11.21 -30.15
CA LEU A 596 12.05 11.66 -30.22
C LEU A 596 13.03 10.53 -30.62
N SER A 597 12.71 9.26 -30.33
CA SER A 597 13.59 8.12 -30.65
C SER A 597 13.54 7.65 -32.11
N ALA A 598 12.55 8.10 -32.91
CA ALA A 598 12.44 7.73 -34.32
C ALA A 598 13.28 8.61 -35.26
N GLY A 599 13.82 9.73 -34.75
CA GLY A 599 14.63 10.69 -35.50
C GLY A 599 16.08 10.85 -35.01
N TRP A 600 16.39 10.48 -33.78
CA TRP A 600 17.73 10.59 -33.19
C TRP A 600 18.08 9.30 -32.43
N ALA A 601 19.34 8.87 -32.55
CA ALA A 601 19.87 7.67 -31.90
C ALA A 601 19.56 7.68 -30.39
N ILE A 602 19.19 6.51 -29.85
CA ILE A 602 18.93 6.30 -28.42
C ILE A 602 20.18 6.73 -27.64
N CYS A 603 20.12 7.86 -26.94
CA CYS A 603 21.16 8.23 -25.99
C CYS A 603 20.89 7.48 -24.69
N SER A 604 21.52 6.30 -24.54
CA SER A 604 21.36 5.43 -23.37
C SER A 604 22.27 5.89 -22.24
N ARG A 605 21.82 6.84 -21.41
CA ARG A 605 22.38 7.03 -20.07
C ARG A 605 21.48 6.32 -19.06
N ASP A 606 21.96 5.18 -18.60
CA ASP A 606 21.27 4.36 -17.62
C ASP A 606 21.51 4.89 -16.20
N SER A 607 20.43 5.13 -15.46
CA SER A 607 20.51 5.43 -14.02
C SER A 607 20.74 4.16 -13.20
N SER A 608 21.36 4.30 -12.03
CA SER A 608 21.62 3.22 -11.07
C SER A 608 20.32 2.73 -10.42
N ARG A 609 19.64 1.78 -11.06
CA ARG A 609 18.46 1.09 -10.50
C ARG A 609 18.89 0.08 -9.42
N VAL A 610 17.93 -0.35 -8.58
CA VAL A 610 18.11 -1.32 -7.47
C VAL A 610 18.94 -2.56 -7.86
N GLN A 611 18.83 -3.04 -9.10
CA GLN A 611 19.58 -4.20 -9.60
C GLN A 611 21.09 -3.98 -9.73
N ARG A 612 21.55 -2.72 -9.84
CA ARG A 612 22.95 -2.35 -10.10
C ARG A 612 23.67 -1.77 -8.89
N VAL A 613 23.00 -1.65 -7.73
CA VAL A 613 23.58 -1.00 -6.53
C VAL A 613 24.86 -1.70 -6.08
N GLU A 614 24.86 -3.03 -5.96
CA GLU A 614 26.06 -3.79 -5.56
C GLU A 614 27.18 -3.67 -6.60
N SER A 615 26.86 -3.76 -7.89
CA SER A 615 27.84 -3.63 -8.98
C SER A 615 28.42 -2.23 -9.09
N HIS A 616 27.61 -1.19 -8.84
CA HIS A 616 28.04 0.19 -8.87
C HIS A 616 28.94 0.53 -7.68
N PHE A 617 28.59 0.07 -6.48
CA PHE A 617 29.44 0.18 -5.30
C PHE A 617 30.81 -0.46 -5.54
N ASP A 618 30.86 -1.67 -6.12
CA ASP A 618 32.11 -2.33 -6.46
C ASP A 618 32.92 -1.56 -7.53
N LEU A 619 32.25 -0.91 -8.48
CA LEU A 619 32.90 -0.09 -9.50
C LEU A 619 33.53 1.18 -8.90
N GLU A 620 32.79 1.89 -8.05
CA GLU A 620 33.25 3.10 -7.36
C GLU A 620 34.37 2.80 -6.38
N LEU A 621 34.28 1.68 -5.64
CA LEU A 621 35.33 1.22 -4.74
C LEU A 621 36.63 0.95 -5.50
N ARG A 622 36.55 0.25 -6.63
CA ARG A 622 37.73 -0.03 -7.47
C ARG A 622 38.31 1.26 -8.06
N ALA A 623 37.47 2.20 -8.48
CA ALA A 623 37.93 3.50 -8.97
C ALA A 623 38.65 4.31 -7.89
N SER A 624 38.12 4.32 -6.66
CA SER A 624 38.73 5.01 -5.51
C SER A 624 40.07 4.40 -5.11
N VAL A 625 40.15 3.05 -5.07
CA VAL A 625 41.42 2.34 -4.83
C VAL A 625 42.44 2.65 -5.93
N MET A 626 42.01 2.70 -7.20
CA MET A 626 42.91 3.05 -8.30
C MET A 626 43.43 4.48 -8.18
N ALA A 627 42.61 5.44 -7.78
CA ALA A 627 43.04 6.82 -7.55
C ALA A 627 44.12 6.89 -6.46
N ASP A 628 43.85 6.31 -5.28
CA ASP A 628 44.80 6.29 -4.16
C ASP A 628 46.12 5.58 -4.53
N LEU A 629 46.05 4.51 -5.32
CA LEU A 629 47.24 3.80 -5.80
C LEU A 629 48.06 4.60 -6.81
N MET A 630 47.40 5.38 -7.69
CA MET A 630 48.08 6.22 -8.67
C MET A 630 48.82 7.39 -8.00
N ASP A 631 48.29 7.92 -6.90
CA ASP A 631 48.91 8.98 -6.11
C ASP A 631 50.11 8.48 -5.30
N MET A 632 50.09 7.21 -4.86
CA MET A 632 51.14 6.63 -4.02
C MET A 632 52.32 5.99 -4.80
N MET A 633 52.13 5.65 -6.08
CA MET A 633 53.18 4.98 -6.87
C MET A 633 54.08 5.99 -7.63
N PRO A 634 55.42 5.78 -7.64
CA PRO A 634 56.33 6.55 -8.49
C PRO A 634 56.03 6.38 -9.98
N GLU A 635 56.31 7.41 -10.79
CA GLU A 635 55.90 7.53 -12.20
C GLU A 635 56.29 6.35 -13.11
N GLY A 636 57.37 5.63 -12.80
CA GLY A 636 57.86 4.50 -13.61
C GLY A 636 57.19 3.13 -13.41
N ILE A 637 56.28 2.94 -12.44
CA ILE A 637 55.77 1.60 -12.03
C ILE A 637 54.24 1.43 -12.29
N LYS A 638 53.57 2.46 -12.83
CA LYS A 638 52.14 2.71 -12.64
C LYS A 638 51.13 1.74 -13.30
N GLN A 639 51.34 1.21 -14.49
CA GLN A 639 50.26 0.47 -15.20
C GLN A 639 50.21 -1.04 -14.95
N ASN A 640 51.37 -1.71 -14.82
CA ASN A 640 51.40 -3.19 -14.75
C ASN A 640 51.04 -3.76 -13.36
N LYS A 641 51.28 -3.00 -12.28
CA LYS A 641 51.08 -3.49 -10.89
C LYS A 641 49.68 -3.20 -10.32
N VAL A 642 48.92 -2.25 -10.87
CA VAL A 642 47.57 -1.89 -10.38
C VAL A 642 46.61 -3.08 -10.44
N ASN A 643 46.62 -3.83 -11.55
CA ASN A 643 45.76 -5.01 -11.70
C ASN A 643 46.11 -6.11 -10.69
N LEU A 644 47.39 -6.27 -10.34
CA LEU A 644 47.83 -7.22 -9.32
C LEU A 644 47.34 -6.79 -7.92
N VAL A 645 47.46 -5.51 -7.58
CA VAL A 645 46.95 -4.97 -6.30
C VAL A 645 45.42 -5.11 -6.19
N LEU A 646 44.68 -4.87 -7.28
CA LEU A 646 43.23 -5.08 -7.31
C LEU A 646 42.82 -6.56 -7.17
N SER A 647 43.67 -7.48 -7.63
CA SER A 647 43.50 -8.92 -7.38
C SER A 647 43.73 -9.23 -5.90
N HIS A 648 44.78 -8.67 -5.28
CA HIS A 648 45.00 -8.79 -3.82
C HIS A 648 43.86 -8.19 -3.00
N LEU A 649 43.29 -7.05 -3.40
CA LEU A 649 42.10 -6.47 -2.76
C LEU A 649 40.90 -7.43 -2.83
N SER A 650 40.70 -8.06 -3.98
CA SER A 650 39.61 -9.03 -4.19
C SER A 650 39.81 -10.30 -3.37
N GLU A 651 41.05 -10.75 -3.22
CA GLU A 651 41.40 -11.92 -2.41
C GLU A 651 41.31 -11.60 -0.91
N ALA A 652 41.82 -10.45 -0.46
CA ALA A 652 41.66 -9.98 0.91
C ALA A 652 40.18 -9.89 1.32
N TRP A 653 39.30 -9.44 0.41
CA TRP A 653 37.85 -9.46 0.64
C TRP A 653 37.27 -10.88 0.74
N ARG A 654 37.78 -11.86 -0.01
CA ARG A 654 37.37 -13.26 0.10
C ARG A 654 37.83 -13.86 1.43
N CYS A 655 39.09 -13.66 1.80
CA CYS A 655 39.66 -14.07 3.09
C CYS A 655 38.87 -13.47 4.26
N TRP A 656 38.50 -12.19 4.18
CA TRP A 656 37.67 -11.57 5.21
C TRP A 656 36.31 -12.26 5.35
N LYS A 657 35.65 -12.62 4.24
CA LYS A 657 34.36 -13.34 4.27
C LYS A 657 34.47 -14.79 4.76
N SER A 658 35.58 -15.46 4.51
CA SER A 658 35.85 -16.82 5.00
C SER A 658 36.44 -16.85 6.41
N ASN A 659 36.74 -15.67 6.98
CA ASN A 659 37.46 -15.51 8.23
C ASN A 659 38.86 -16.13 8.25
N ILE A 660 39.49 -16.23 7.07
CA ILE A 660 40.88 -16.67 6.95
C ILE A 660 41.78 -15.44 7.15
N PRO A 661 42.82 -15.52 8.00
CA PRO A 661 43.78 -14.43 8.15
C PRO A 661 44.47 -14.17 6.82
N TRP A 662 44.36 -12.95 6.30
CA TRP A 662 45.01 -12.54 5.06
C TRP A 662 46.37 -11.94 5.38
N LYS A 663 47.45 -12.62 4.97
CA LYS A 663 48.82 -12.09 5.02
C LYS A 663 49.57 -12.54 3.77
N VAL A 664 50.15 -11.59 3.05
CA VAL A 664 50.93 -11.85 1.84
C VAL A 664 52.41 -11.58 2.14
N PRO A 665 53.29 -12.61 2.11
CA PRO A 665 54.72 -12.41 2.29
C PRO A 665 55.29 -11.46 1.22
N GLY A 666 56.08 -10.47 1.64
CA GLY A 666 56.76 -9.52 0.74
C GLY A 666 55.90 -8.40 0.15
N LEU A 667 54.65 -8.22 0.61
CA LEU A 667 53.82 -7.08 0.17
C LEU A 667 54.25 -5.78 0.91
N PRO A 668 54.40 -4.64 0.21
CA PRO A 668 54.71 -3.37 0.86
C PRO A 668 53.63 -2.95 1.87
N ALA A 669 54.05 -2.57 3.08
CA ALA A 669 53.14 -2.15 4.15
C ALA A 669 52.14 -1.03 3.77
N PRO A 670 52.52 -0.01 2.95
CA PRO A 670 51.56 1.00 2.52
C PRO A 670 50.42 0.43 1.66
N ILE A 671 50.72 -0.54 0.77
CA ILE A 671 49.72 -1.20 -0.08
C ILE A 671 48.84 -2.12 0.78
N GLU A 672 49.43 -2.85 1.72
CA GLU A 672 48.70 -3.68 2.68
C GLU A 672 47.67 -2.84 3.47
N ASN A 673 48.08 -1.68 3.99
CA ASN A 673 47.22 -0.79 4.76
C ASN A 673 46.05 -0.21 3.92
N ILE A 674 46.28 0.17 2.65
CA ILE A 674 45.21 0.59 1.73
C ILE A 674 44.20 -0.53 1.55
N ILE A 675 44.68 -1.74 1.25
CA ILE A 675 43.80 -2.90 1.03
C ILE A 675 42.96 -3.14 2.29
N LEU A 676 43.57 -3.17 3.48
CA LEU A 676 42.85 -3.37 4.73
C LEU A 676 41.84 -2.26 5.01
N ARG A 677 42.17 -1.00 4.74
CA ARG A 677 41.24 0.14 4.86
C ARG A 677 39.99 -0.04 3.99
N TYR A 678 40.17 -0.37 2.71
CA TYR A 678 39.06 -0.54 1.79
C TYR A 678 38.27 -1.84 2.01
N VAL A 679 38.94 -2.91 2.45
CA VAL A 679 38.27 -4.15 2.88
C VAL A 679 37.40 -3.89 4.10
N LYS A 680 37.88 -3.11 5.08
CA LYS A 680 37.10 -2.68 6.25
C LYS A 680 35.90 -1.83 5.86
N SER A 681 36.10 -0.80 5.02
CA SER A 681 34.99 0.03 4.52
C SER A 681 33.92 -0.80 3.79
N LYS A 682 34.34 -1.76 2.95
CA LYS A 682 33.43 -2.70 2.28
C LYS A 682 32.72 -3.63 3.27
N ALA A 683 33.42 -4.08 4.32
CA ALA A 683 32.83 -4.89 5.39
C ALA A 683 31.74 -4.11 6.14
N ASP A 684 32.00 -2.86 6.54
CA ASP A 684 31.05 -2.01 7.27
C ASP A 684 29.78 -1.76 6.45
N TRP A 685 29.95 -1.46 5.15
CA TRP A 685 28.82 -1.36 4.22
C TRP A 685 28.06 -2.69 4.08
N TRP A 686 28.76 -3.81 3.97
CA TRP A 686 28.14 -5.11 3.79
C TRP A 686 27.33 -5.57 5.01
N ILE A 687 27.83 -5.28 6.22
CA ILE A 687 27.19 -5.55 7.52
C ILE A 687 25.98 -4.64 7.70
N SER A 688 26.12 -3.33 7.48
CA SER A 688 24.99 -2.39 7.62
C SER A 688 23.83 -2.74 6.68
N VAL A 689 24.12 -3.13 5.44
CA VAL A 689 23.12 -3.61 4.47
C VAL A 689 22.48 -4.93 4.93
N ALA A 690 23.22 -5.82 5.61
CA ALA A 690 22.65 -7.05 6.17
C ALA A 690 21.66 -6.73 7.31
N HIS A 691 22.02 -5.85 8.26
CA HIS A 691 21.11 -5.45 9.34
C HIS A 691 19.89 -4.69 8.84
N TYR A 692 20.07 -3.75 7.91
CA TYR A 692 18.97 -3.01 7.30
C TYR A 692 17.96 -3.95 6.61
N ASN A 693 18.46 -4.90 5.80
CA ASN A 693 17.57 -5.86 5.15
C ASN A 693 16.96 -6.85 6.15
N ARG A 694 17.68 -7.25 7.20
CA ARG A 694 17.13 -8.11 8.25
C ARG A 694 15.94 -7.44 8.94
N GLU A 695 16.08 -6.16 9.29
CA GLU A 695 15.02 -5.41 9.95
C GLU A 695 13.81 -5.21 9.02
N ARG A 696 14.03 -4.95 7.73
CA ARG A 696 12.94 -4.92 6.73
C ARG A 696 12.21 -6.25 6.59
N ILE A 697 12.95 -7.36 6.59
CA ILE A 697 12.36 -8.71 6.53
C ILE A 697 11.55 -8.98 7.81
N ARG A 698 12.08 -8.62 8.99
CA ARG A 698 11.42 -8.77 10.28
C ARG A 698 10.09 -8.01 10.35
N ARG A 699 10.07 -6.74 9.92
CA ARG A 699 8.86 -5.88 9.86
C ARG A 699 7.82 -6.29 8.83
N GLY A 700 8.15 -7.21 7.91
CA GLY A 700 7.23 -7.60 6.85
C GLY A 700 7.15 -6.63 5.67
N ALA A 701 8.17 -5.77 5.48
CA ALA A 701 8.25 -4.89 4.32
C ALA A 701 8.34 -5.68 3.00
N THR A 702 8.05 -5.03 1.88
CA THR A 702 8.22 -5.64 0.55
C THR A 702 9.69 -5.94 0.29
N VAL A 703 10.03 -7.23 0.22
CA VAL A 703 11.39 -7.72 0.01
C VAL A 703 11.39 -8.81 -1.05
N ASP A 704 12.32 -8.70 -2.00
CA ASP A 704 12.50 -9.70 -3.05
C ASP A 704 13.06 -11.01 -2.47
N LYS A 705 12.66 -12.12 -3.09
CA LYS A 705 13.14 -13.47 -2.71
C LYS A 705 14.66 -13.60 -2.76
N THR A 706 15.31 -12.92 -3.72
CA THR A 706 16.76 -12.93 -3.87
C THR A 706 17.46 -12.21 -2.73
N VAL A 707 16.90 -11.08 -2.28
CA VAL A 707 17.41 -10.29 -1.16
C VAL A 707 17.31 -11.09 0.14
N ALA A 708 16.18 -11.76 0.40
CA ALA A 708 16.04 -12.62 1.58
C ALA A 708 17.08 -13.76 1.61
N LYS A 709 17.29 -14.45 0.47
CA LYS A 709 18.32 -15.50 0.37
C LYS A 709 19.75 -14.97 0.54
N LYS A 710 20.06 -13.82 -0.08
CA LYS A 710 21.36 -13.16 0.10
C LYS A 710 21.57 -12.83 1.58
N ASN A 711 20.57 -12.22 2.22
CA ASN A 711 20.63 -11.82 3.62
C ASN A 711 20.89 -13.00 4.56
N LEU A 712 20.20 -14.12 4.35
CA LEU A 712 20.46 -15.36 5.09
C LEU A 712 21.93 -15.78 4.97
N GLY A 713 22.48 -15.84 3.75
CA GLY A 713 23.89 -16.17 3.55
C GLY A 713 24.87 -15.14 4.14
N ARG A 714 24.47 -13.86 4.27
CA ARG A 714 25.28 -12.84 4.96
C ARG A 714 25.30 -13.11 6.47
N LEU A 715 24.13 -13.33 7.06
CA LEU A 715 23.99 -13.58 8.49
C LEU A 715 24.65 -14.89 8.92
N THR A 716 24.59 -15.95 8.10
CA THR A 716 25.33 -17.20 8.37
C THR A 716 26.83 -16.94 8.53
N ARG A 717 27.44 -16.13 7.66
CA ARG A 717 28.86 -15.80 7.75
C ARG A 717 29.19 -14.95 8.98
N LEU A 718 28.36 -13.96 9.31
CA LEU A 718 28.57 -13.13 10.49
C LEU A 718 28.48 -13.96 11.77
N TRP A 719 27.50 -14.85 11.85
CA TRP A 719 27.35 -15.76 12.96
C TRP A 719 28.57 -16.68 13.10
N LEU A 720 29.05 -17.28 12.00
CA LEU A 720 30.23 -18.14 12.04
C LEU A 720 31.53 -17.40 12.38
N LYS A 721 31.68 -16.14 11.97
CA LYS A 721 32.83 -15.30 12.37
C LYS A 721 32.84 -15.08 13.88
N ALA A 722 31.69 -14.71 14.44
CA ALA A 722 31.53 -14.53 15.88
C ALA A 722 31.71 -15.85 16.65
N GLU A 723 31.24 -16.97 16.08
CA GLU A 723 31.40 -18.29 16.68
C GLU A 723 32.87 -18.73 16.68
N GLN A 724 33.61 -18.56 15.59
CA GLN A 724 35.05 -18.82 15.53
C GLN A 724 35.83 -17.99 16.55
N GLU A 725 35.50 -16.70 16.68
CA GLU A 725 36.09 -15.82 17.68
C GLU A 725 35.78 -16.29 19.10
N ARG A 726 34.53 -16.70 19.37
CA ARG A 726 34.12 -17.25 20.67
C ARG A 726 34.90 -18.51 21.05
N GLN A 727 35.09 -19.43 20.11
CA GLN A 727 35.87 -20.66 20.30
C GLN A 727 37.35 -20.35 20.53
N HIS A 728 37.92 -19.42 19.76
CA HIS A 728 39.31 -18.98 19.92
C HIS A 728 39.54 -18.32 21.29
N ASN A 729 38.63 -17.44 21.72
CA ASN A 729 38.71 -16.79 23.02
C ASN A 729 38.62 -17.80 24.17
N TYR A 730 37.76 -18.81 24.07
CA TYR A 730 37.73 -19.89 25.07
C TYR A 730 39.06 -20.65 25.17
N MET A 731 39.69 -20.99 24.03
CA MET A 731 41.00 -21.64 24.03
C MET A 731 42.12 -20.74 24.59
N LYS A 732 41.98 -19.42 24.40
CA LYS A 732 42.96 -18.42 24.83
C LYS A 732 42.84 -18.09 26.32
N ASP A 733 41.62 -17.84 26.78
CA ASP A 733 41.30 -17.37 28.13
C ASP A 733 41.20 -18.54 29.12
N GLY A 734 40.94 -19.76 28.63
CA GLY A 734 40.74 -20.96 29.43
C GLY A 734 39.27 -21.19 29.82
N PRO A 735 38.98 -22.24 30.61
CA PRO A 735 37.62 -22.53 31.06
C PRO A 735 37.01 -21.38 31.87
N TYR A 736 35.82 -20.92 31.45
CA TYR A 736 35.10 -19.84 32.15
C TYR A 736 34.48 -20.30 33.48
N VAL A 737 34.22 -21.61 33.63
CA VAL A 737 33.74 -22.19 34.89
C VAL A 737 34.94 -22.36 35.81
N SER A 738 34.92 -21.70 36.96
CA SER A 738 36.01 -21.85 37.93
C SER A 738 36.02 -23.26 38.51
N SER A 739 37.18 -23.72 39.00
CA SER A 739 37.29 -25.04 39.63
C SER A 739 36.39 -25.17 40.86
N GLU A 740 36.21 -24.10 41.63
CA GLU A 740 35.35 -24.09 42.82
C GLU A 740 33.87 -24.21 42.44
N GLU A 741 33.42 -23.43 41.45
CA GLU A 741 32.06 -23.53 40.91
C GLU A 741 31.79 -24.92 40.33
N ALA A 742 32.73 -25.47 39.55
CA ALA A 742 32.60 -26.80 38.96
C ALA A 742 32.47 -27.89 40.03
N VAL A 743 33.28 -27.83 41.10
CA VAL A 743 33.20 -28.77 42.22
C VAL A 743 31.88 -28.62 42.95
N ALA A 744 31.40 -27.40 43.20
CA ALA A 744 30.12 -27.17 43.85
C ALA A 744 28.94 -27.74 43.04
N ILE A 745 28.94 -27.52 41.71
CA ILE A 745 27.94 -28.07 40.79
C ILE A 745 27.98 -29.60 40.77
N TYR A 746 29.18 -30.16 40.67
CA TYR A 746 29.38 -31.61 40.65
C TYR A 746 28.91 -32.26 41.96
N THR A 747 29.33 -31.75 43.11
CA THR A 747 28.94 -32.25 44.43
C THR A 747 27.44 -32.13 44.68
N THR A 748 26.82 -31.02 44.27
CA THR A 748 25.35 -30.85 44.34
C THR A 748 24.64 -31.94 43.53
N THR A 749 25.14 -32.24 42.33
CA THR A 749 24.58 -33.29 41.48
C THR A 749 24.77 -34.69 42.07
N VAL A 750 25.94 -34.97 42.67
CA VAL A 750 26.21 -36.24 43.37
C VAL A 750 25.22 -36.44 44.52
N HIS A 751 25.10 -35.45 45.42
CA HIS A 751 24.18 -35.54 46.55
C HIS A 751 22.72 -35.67 46.11
N TRP A 752 22.33 -35.01 45.01
CA TRP A 752 21.00 -35.22 44.42
C TRP A 752 20.81 -36.69 44.00
N LEU A 753 21.72 -37.23 43.18
CA LEU A 753 21.59 -38.60 42.67
C LEU A 753 21.65 -39.66 43.79
N GLU A 754 22.48 -39.45 44.82
CA GLU A 754 22.52 -40.27 46.03
C GLU A 754 21.20 -40.23 46.79
N SER A 755 20.62 -39.03 46.98
CA SER A 755 19.32 -38.85 47.62
C SER A 755 18.19 -39.56 46.87
N ARG A 756 18.32 -39.68 45.54
CA ARG A 756 17.39 -40.39 44.66
C ARG A 756 17.65 -41.89 44.56
N LYS A 757 18.71 -42.40 45.19
CA LYS A 757 19.18 -43.80 45.04
C LYS A 757 19.31 -44.19 43.56
N PHE A 758 19.78 -43.26 42.73
CA PHE A 758 19.85 -43.44 41.29
C PHE A 758 20.90 -44.50 40.92
N GLN A 759 20.53 -45.44 40.04
CA GLN A 759 21.46 -46.42 39.49
C GLN A 759 21.94 -45.95 38.12
N PRO A 760 23.25 -45.85 37.87
CA PRO A 760 23.76 -45.43 36.56
C PRO A 760 23.25 -46.30 35.40
N ILE A 761 23.04 -45.68 34.25
CA ILE A 761 22.62 -46.35 33.02
C ILE A 761 23.79 -47.22 32.50
N PRO A 762 23.60 -48.54 32.39
CA PRO A 762 24.66 -49.42 31.93
C PRO A 762 24.90 -49.28 30.42
N PHE A 763 26.01 -49.82 29.94
CA PHE A 763 26.23 -50.01 28.51
C PHE A 763 25.22 -51.04 27.95
N PRO A 764 24.70 -50.87 26.72
CA PRO A 764 23.82 -51.86 26.09
C PRO A 764 24.49 -53.25 26.00
N SER A 765 23.97 -54.23 26.75
CA SER A 765 24.53 -55.58 26.78
C SER A 765 24.48 -56.24 25.39
N VAL A 766 25.36 -57.19 25.11
CA VAL A 766 25.45 -57.84 23.78
C VAL A 766 24.10 -58.43 23.34
N SER A 767 23.36 -59.02 24.29
CA SER A 767 22.04 -59.63 24.08
C SER A 767 20.94 -58.87 24.84
N TYR A 768 20.79 -57.57 24.59
CA TYR A 768 19.76 -56.77 25.26
C TYR A 768 18.38 -57.02 24.64
N LYS A 769 17.40 -57.38 25.49
CA LYS A 769 16.06 -57.86 25.07
C LYS A 769 15.29 -56.89 24.15
N HIS A 770 15.48 -55.58 24.32
CA HIS A 770 14.72 -54.56 23.61
C HIS A 770 15.50 -53.87 22.48
N ASP A 771 16.70 -54.36 22.13
CA ASP A 771 17.57 -53.71 21.14
C ASP A 771 16.93 -53.51 19.77
N THR A 772 16.29 -54.56 19.25
CA THR A 772 15.65 -54.51 17.93
C THR A 772 14.50 -53.50 17.91
N LYS A 773 13.73 -53.40 19.00
CA LYS A 773 12.64 -52.41 19.12
C LYS A 773 13.18 -50.98 19.14
N ILE A 774 14.24 -50.72 19.91
CA ILE A 774 14.89 -49.41 19.99
C ILE A 774 15.45 -49.01 18.61
N LEU A 775 16.08 -49.96 17.91
CA LEU A 775 16.58 -49.71 16.56
C LEU A 775 15.45 -49.39 15.57
N ILE A 776 14.34 -50.14 15.59
CA ILE A 776 13.20 -49.86 14.70
C ILE A 776 12.65 -48.45 14.91
N LEU A 777 12.43 -48.04 16.18
CA LEU A 777 11.96 -46.70 16.51
C LEU A 777 12.93 -45.61 16.02
N ALA A 778 14.23 -45.83 16.19
CA ALA A 778 15.26 -44.92 15.69
C ALA A 778 15.23 -44.79 14.15
N LEU A 779 15.09 -45.91 13.43
CA LEU A 779 15.04 -45.92 11.96
C LEU A 779 13.76 -45.28 11.42
N GLU A 780 12.61 -45.49 12.06
CA GLU A 780 11.34 -44.87 11.68
C GLU A 780 11.43 -43.34 11.75
N ARG A 781 11.95 -42.81 12.86
CA ARG A 781 12.16 -41.36 13.06
C ARG A 781 13.07 -40.75 12.00
N LEU A 782 14.12 -41.46 11.58
CA LEU A 782 15.02 -41.00 10.50
C LEU A 782 14.34 -41.04 9.12
N ARG A 783 13.53 -42.07 8.85
CA ARG A 783 12.81 -42.25 7.59
C ARG A 783 11.75 -41.17 7.36
N GLU A 784 11.02 -40.77 8.40
CA GLU A 784 9.96 -39.76 8.34
C GLU A 784 10.45 -38.41 7.77
N ALA A 785 11.70 -38.03 8.04
CA ALA A 785 12.30 -36.78 7.57
C ALA A 785 12.35 -36.64 6.03
N TYR A 786 12.26 -37.75 5.30
CA TYR A 786 12.38 -37.80 3.84
C TYR A 786 11.09 -38.11 3.10
N SER A 787 10.01 -38.52 3.80
CA SER A 787 8.73 -38.91 3.20
C SER A 787 8.09 -37.79 2.34
N VAL A 788 8.35 -36.52 2.66
CA VAL A 788 7.73 -35.34 2.00
C VAL A 788 8.56 -34.82 0.81
N LYS A 789 9.85 -35.18 0.71
CA LYS A 789 10.77 -34.58 -0.27
C LYS A 789 10.68 -35.29 -1.62
N GLY A 790 10.24 -34.56 -2.65
CA GLY A 790 10.20 -35.09 -4.02
C GLY A 790 11.56 -35.20 -4.74
N ARG A 791 12.62 -34.57 -4.22
CA ARG A 791 13.99 -34.68 -4.76
C ARG A 791 14.96 -34.88 -3.60
N LEU A 792 15.76 -35.94 -3.69
CA LEU A 792 16.75 -36.30 -2.67
C LEU A 792 18.17 -36.13 -3.22
N ASN A 793 19.06 -35.62 -2.37
CA ASN A 793 20.49 -35.50 -2.65
C ASN A 793 21.21 -36.86 -2.48
N GLN A 794 22.48 -36.94 -2.87
CA GLN A 794 23.26 -38.18 -2.76
C GLN A 794 23.37 -38.67 -1.31
N SER A 795 23.71 -37.80 -0.35
CA SER A 795 23.79 -38.13 1.07
C SER A 795 22.46 -38.67 1.64
N GLN A 796 21.33 -38.12 1.17
CA GLN A 796 19.99 -38.54 1.60
C GLN A 796 19.60 -39.90 1.02
N ARG A 797 20.07 -40.23 -0.20
CA ARG A 797 19.88 -41.56 -0.79
C ARG A 797 20.73 -42.60 -0.07
N GLU A 798 21.96 -42.24 0.26
CA GLU A 798 22.84 -43.09 1.07
C GLU A 798 22.25 -43.34 2.46
N GLU A 799 21.67 -42.32 3.10
CA GLU A 799 20.97 -42.48 4.38
C GLU A 799 19.79 -43.45 4.28
N LEU A 800 18.94 -43.32 3.25
CA LEU A 800 17.83 -44.26 3.03
C LEU A 800 18.33 -45.69 2.75
N ALA A 801 19.39 -45.85 1.95
CA ALA A 801 19.97 -47.16 1.68
C ALA A 801 20.54 -47.82 2.95
N LEU A 802 21.18 -47.04 3.83
CA LEU A 802 21.66 -47.53 5.12
C LEU A 802 20.52 -47.86 6.09
N ILE A 803 19.42 -47.12 6.04
CA ILE A 803 18.21 -47.41 6.81
C ILE A 803 17.56 -48.71 6.33
N GLU A 804 17.41 -48.92 5.02
CA GLU A 804 16.88 -50.16 4.44
C GLU A 804 17.77 -51.36 4.79
N GLN A 805 19.09 -51.22 4.65
CA GLN A 805 20.04 -52.26 5.07
C GLN A 805 19.92 -52.58 6.58
N ALA A 806 19.64 -51.58 7.41
CA ALA A 806 19.47 -51.77 8.84
C ALA A 806 18.18 -52.52 9.19
N TYR A 807 17.11 -52.37 8.39
CA TYR A 807 15.89 -53.19 8.50
C TYR A 807 16.11 -54.64 8.05
N ASP A 808 16.84 -54.85 6.95
CA ASP A 808 17.10 -56.19 6.41
C ASP A 808 18.01 -57.02 7.32
N SER A 809 18.98 -56.37 7.97
CA SER A 809 19.96 -57.03 8.84
C SER A 809 20.19 -56.24 10.14
N PRO A 810 19.25 -56.32 11.10
CA PRO A 810 19.33 -55.55 12.34
C PRO A 810 20.46 -56.04 13.26
N GLY A 811 20.75 -57.34 13.29
CA GLY A 811 21.79 -57.91 14.15
C GLY A 811 23.20 -57.40 13.83
N THR A 812 23.55 -57.34 12.54
CA THR A 812 24.86 -56.81 12.09
C THR A 812 24.96 -55.30 12.34
N THR A 813 23.86 -54.57 12.13
CA THR A 813 23.79 -53.14 12.39
C THR A 813 23.93 -52.82 13.87
N LEU A 814 23.27 -53.56 14.76
CA LEU A 814 23.41 -53.41 16.22
C LEU A 814 24.84 -53.68 16.69
N ALA A 815 25.48 -54.73 16.17
CA ALA A 815 26.89 -55.01 16.47
C ALA A 815 27.80 -53.85 16.03
N ARG A 816 27.53 -53.26 14.86
CA ARG A 816 28.25 -52.08 14.36
C ARG A 816 28.06 -50.85 15.25
N ILE A 817 26.81 -50.56 15.64
CA ILE A 817 26.45 -49.45 16.54
C ILE A 817 27.19 -49.59 17.87
N LYS A 818 27.10 -50.75 18.54
CA LYS A 818 27.78 -51.01 19.81
C LYS A 818 29.29 -50.89 19.71
N ARG A 819 29.87 -51.38 18.60
CA ARG A 819 31.30 -51.21 18.32
C ARG A 819 31.69 -49.73 18.23
N PHE A 820 30.90 -48.90 17.53
CA PHE A 820 31.17 -47.46 17.44
C PHE A 820 31.03 -46.74 18.78
N LEU A 821 30.04 -47.10 19.60
CA LEU A 821 29.91 -46.55 20.96
C LEU A 821 31.15 -46.86 21.82
N LEU A 822 31.75 -48.05 21.66
CA LEU A 822 32.96 -48.44 22.38
C LEU A 822 34.23 -47.74 21.86
N THR A 823 34.47 -47.75 20.55
CA THR A 823 35.79 -47.41 19.99
C THR A 823 35.88 -46.02 19.35
N GLN A 824 34.78 -45.45 18.86
CA GLN A 824 34.83 -44.21 18.08
C GLN A 824 34.84 -42.98 19.00
N ARG A 825 35.90 -42.16 18.89
CA ARG A 825 36.06 -40.88 19.61
C ARG A 825 36.44 -39.71 18.70
N ALA A 826 36.66 -39.99 17.42
CA ALA A 826 36.86 -38.98 16.38
C ALA A 826 35.77 -39.18 15.32
N PHE A 827 35.15 -38.08 14.91
CA PHE A 827 34.00 -38.07 14.00
C PHE A 827 34.31 -37.21 12.77
N LYS A 828 33.52 -37.42 11.72
CA LYS A 828 33.61 -36.57 10.53
C LYS A 828 33.14 -35.15 10.81
N GLU A 829 33.49 -34.24 9.91
CA GLU A 829 32.97 -32.86 9.94
C GLU A 829 31.45 -32.84 9.76
N VAL A 830 30.80 -31.86 10.41
CA VAL A 830 29.35 -31.66 10.37
C VAL A 830 29.06 -30.39 9.59
N GLY A 831 28.23 -30.50 8.56
CA GLY A 831 27.78 -29.34 7.79
C GLY A 831 26.84 -28.46 8.62
N ILE A 832 26.93 -27.14 8.49
CA ILE A 832 26.00 -26.21 9.12
C ILE A 832 25.31 -25.34 8.08
N ASP A 833 23.98 -25.35 8.09
CA ASP A 833 23.12 -24.45 7.34
C ASP A 833 22.25 -23.63 8.30
N MET A 834 21.55 -22.62 7.79
CA MET A 834 20.66 -21.78 8.58
C MET A 834 19.25 -21.81 8.01
N ASN A 835 18.24 -22.06 8.84
CA ASN A 835 16.84 -21.93 8.49
C ASN A 835 16.31 -20.56 8.90
N ASP A 836 15.66 -19.84 7.98
CA ASP A 836 15.13 -18.51 8.21
C ASP A 836 13.62 -18.56 8.50
N ASN A 837 13.26 -18.19 9.73
CA ASN A 837 11.87 -18.02 10.16
C ASN A 837 11.39 -16.57 10.02
N TYR A 838 12.17 -15.71 9.35
CA TYR A 838 12.02 -14.25 9.20
C TYR A 838 12.13 -13.41 10.46
N SER A 839 11.71 -13.92 11.62
CA SER A 839 11.95 -13.29 12.94
C SER A 839 13.26 -13.79 13.55
N THR A 840 13.45 -15.11 13.60
CA THR A 840 14.66 -15.79 14.10
C THR A 840 15.36 -16.58 13.00
N ILE A 841 16.62 -16.94 13.24
CA ILE A 841 17.42 -17.80 12.35
C ILE A 841 17.98 -18.92 13.22
N ASN A 842 17.74 -20.16 12.81
CA ASN A 842 18.15 -21.33 13.58
C ASN A 842 19.17 -22.15 12.78
N PRO A 843 20.27 -22.63 13.41
CA PRO A 843 21.22 -23.51 12.75
C PRO A 843 20.61 -24.89 12.50
N VAL A 844 20.94 -25.47 11.36
CA VAL A 844 20.58 -26.83 10.94
C VAL A 844 21.88 -27.57 10.66
N TYR A 845 22.08 -28.69 11.32
CA TYR A 845 23.31 -29.47 11.20
C TYR A 845 23.09 -30.68 10.29
N ASP A 846 24.02 -30.91 9.38
CA ASP A 846 24.05 -32.06 8.47
C ASP A 846 25.11 -33.04 8.95
N ILE A 847 24.65 -34.16 9.50
CA ILE A 847 25.49 -35.20 10.15
C ILE A 847 25.61 -36.38 9.19
N GLU A 848 26.77 -37.02 9.17
CA GLU A 848 27.03 -38.22 8.38
C GLU A 848 25.97 -39.32 8.66
N PRO A 849 25.35 -39.93 7.63
CA PRO A 849 24.27 -40.90 7.80
C PRO A 849 24.55 -42.08 8.73
N ILE A 850 25.75 -42.66 8.67
CA ILE A 850 26.11 -43.82 9.51
C ILE A 850 26.24 -43.46 10.99
N GLU A 851 26.76 -42.26 11.27
CA GLU A 851 26.88 -41.73 12.63
C GLU A 851 25.49 -41.36 13.17
N LYS A 852 24.63 -40.81 12.31
CA LYS A 852 23.26 -40.43 12.65
C LYS A 852 22.38 -41.61 13.09
N ILE A 853 22.54 -42.79 12.47
CA ILE A 853 21.86 -44.03 12.91
C ILE A 853 22.33 -44.44 14.32
N THR A 854 23.63 -44.34 14.59
CA THR A 854 24.22 -44.66 15.90
C THR A 854 23.71 -43.69 16.97
N ASP A 855 23.70 -42.39 16.65
CA ASP A 855 23.19 -41.33 17.52
C ASP A 855 21.68 -41.52 17.81
N ALA A 856 20.89 -41.90 16.81
CA ALA A 856 19.46 -42.12 16.95
C ALA A 856 19.15 -43.34 17.84
N TYR A 857 19.88 -44.44 17.66
CA TYR A 857 19.74 -45.60 18.56
C TYR A 857 20.14 -45.24 19.99
N LEU A 858 21.24 -44.49 20.17
CA LEU A 858 21.69 -44.05 21.50
C LEU A 858 20.65 -43.15 22.18
N ASP A 859 20.07 -42.18 21.46
CA ASP A 859 18.99 -41.32 21.97
C ASP A 859 17.82 -42.15 22.50
N GLN A 860 17.31 -43.08 21.69
CA GLN A 860 16.20 -43.95 22.08
C GLN A 860 16.55 -44.85 23.28
N TYR A 861 17.78 -45.37 23.33
CA TYR A 861 18.25 -46.16 24.47
C TYR A 861 18.32 -45.32 25.76
N LEU A 862 18.89 -44.11 25.70
CA LEU A 862 19.04 -43.23 26.85
C LEU A 862 17.69 -42.80 27.43
N TRP A 863 16.75 -42.37 26.59
CA TRP A 863 15.42 -41.99 27.04
C TRP A 863 14.68 -43.15 27.70
N TYR A 864 14.73 -44.33 27.09
CA TYR A 864 14.11 -45.54 27.66
C TYR A 864 14.71 -45.90 29.03
N GLN A 865 16.04 -45.92 29.16
CA GLN A 865 16.69 -46.28 30.43
C GLN A 865 16.52 -45.21 31.51
N ALA A 866 16.44 -43.94 31.13
CA ALA A 866 16.29 -42.81 32.05
C ALA A 866 14.87 -42.75 32.65
N ASP A 867 13.85 -43.03 31.85
CA ASP A 867 12.46 -43.11 32.33
C ASP A 867 12.26 -44.30 33.29
N GLN A 868 12.79 -45.48 32.92
CA GLN A 868 12.77 -46.68 33.78
C GLN A 868 13.45 -46.49 35.14
N ARG A 869 14.36 -45.52 35.25
CA ARG A 869 15.08 -45.20 36.50
C ARG A 869 14.64 -43.89 37.14
N HIS A 870 13.61 -43.25 36.58
CA HIS A 870 13.10 -41.96 37.05
C HIS A 870 14.20 -40.89 37.21
N LEU A 871 15.11 -40.79 36.24
CA LEU A 871 16.20 -39.80 36.26
C LEU A 871 15.66 -38.36 36.26
N PHE A 872 14.65 -38.10 35.41
CA PHE A 872 14.05 -36.79 35.27
C PHE A 872 12.85 -36.64 36.22
N PRO A 873 12.87 -35.63 37.10
CA PRO A 873 11.71 -35.30 37.94
C PRO A 873 10.54 -34.75 37.13
N ALA A 874 9.33 -34.83 37.69
CA ALA A 874 8.08 -34.47 37.02
C ALA A 874 7.96 -33.00 36.59
N TRP A 875 8.80 -32.08 37.12
CA TRP A 875 8.79 -30.66 36.73
C TRP A 875 9.47 -30.37 35.39
N ILE A 876 10.29 -31.30 34.88
CA ILE A 876 10.96 -31.17 33.59
C ILE A 876 9.98 -31.48 32.48
N LYS A 877 9.82 -30.52 31.57
CA LYS A 877 8.92 -30.58 30.42
C LYS A 877 9.70 -30.25 29.13
N PRO A 878 9.24 -30.69 27.95
CA PRO A 878 8.08 -31.55 27.69
C PRO A 878 8.25 -32.97 28.24
N SER A 879 7.14 -33.58 28.68
CA SER A 879 7.05 -34.98 29.08
C SER A 879 6.04 -35.70 28.19
N ASP A 880 6.21 -37.01 27.97
CA ASP A 880 5.36 -37.79 27.06
C ASP A 880 3.90 -37.93 27.54
N SER A 881 3.67 -37.70 28.84
CA SER A 881 2.34 -37.79 29.47
C SER A 881 1.38 -36.66 29.07
N GLU A 882 1.88 -35.51 28.59
CA GLU A 882 1.10 -34.28 28.48
C GLU A 882 1.42 -33.47 27.23
N VAL A 883 0.37 -33.04 26.53
CA VAL A 883 0.50 -32.04 25.45
C VAL A 883 0.62 -30.62 26.03
N PRO A 884 1.27 -29.67 25.33
CA PRO A 884 1.50 -28.31 25.87
C PRO A 884 0.24 -27.53 26.34
N PRO A 885 -0.93 -27.62 25.66
CA PRO A 885 -2.15 -26.99 26.17
C PRO A 885 -2.63 -27.60 27.50
N LEU A 886 -2.52 -28.92 27.64
CA LEU A 886 -2.87 -29.62 28.88
C LEU A 886 -1.91 -29.26 30.02
N LEU A 887 -0.62 -29.08 29.72
CA LEU A 887 0.37 -28.59 30.68
C LEU A 887 0.00 -27.19 31.20
N THR A 888 -0.44 -26.30 30.32
CA THR A 888 -0.88 -24.93 30.69
C THR A 888 -2.13 -24.98 31.57
N TYR A 889 -3.09 -25.85 31.24
CA TYR A 889 -4.27 -26.07 32.07
C TYR A 889 -3.91 -26.63 33.45
N LYS A 890 -3.05 -27.66 33.51
CA LYS A 890 -2.56 -28.24 34.77
C LYS A 890 -1.81 -27.21 35.62
N TRP A 891 -1.03 -26.32 35.00
CA TRP A 891 -0.37 -25.23 35.72
C TRP A 891 -1.37 -24.26 36.34
N ALA A 892 -2.37 -23.79 35.59
CA ALA A 892 -3.42 -22.92 36.12
C ALA A 892 -4.24 -23.59 37.24
N GLN A 893 -4.60 -24.85 37.03
CA GLN A 893 -5.32 -25.66 38.01
C GLN A 893 -4.47 -25.95 39.26
N GLY A 894 -3.16 -26.17 39.08
CA GLY A 894 -2.20 -26.37 40.17
C GLY A 894 -2.05 -25.13 41.03
N ILE A 895 -1.95 -23.93 40.44
CA ILE A 895 -1.96 -22.66 41.18
C ILE A 895 -3.23 -22.54 42.01
N ASN A 896 -4.40 -22.82 41.42
CA ASN A 896 -5.69 -22.68 42.08
C ASN A 896 -5.88 -23.64 43.28
N ASN A 897 -5.21 -24.80 43.25
CA ASN A 897 -5.32 -25.83 44.28
C ASN A 897 -4.33 -25.67 45.44
N LEU A 898 -3.46 -24.65 45.42
CA LEU A 898 -2.56 -24.34 46.52
C LEU A 898 -3.33 -23.82 47.74
N ASP A 899 -2.80 -24.08 48.95
CA ASP A 899 -3.45 -23.68 50.19
C ASP A 899 -3.55 -22.14 50.30
N LYS A 900 -4.79 -21.64 50.47
CA LYS A 900 -5.12 -20.22 50.68
C LYS A 900 -4.49 -19.24 49.67
N VAL A 901 -4.26 -19.71 48.44
CA VAL A 901 -3.51 -18.95 47.43
C VAL A 901 -4.12 -17.60 47.07
N TRP A 902 -5.44 -17.45 47.13
CA TRP A 902 -6.13 -16.21 46.75
C TRP A 902 -6.36 -15.24 47.92
N GLU A 903 -6.14 -15.68 49.16
CA GLU A 903 -6.23 -14.84 50.35
C GLU A 903 -5.08 -13.82 50.37
N THR A 904 -5.39 -12.57 50.69
CA THR A 904 -4.44 -11.43 50.72
C THR A 904 -4.73 -10.48 51.89
N ALA A 905 -5.47 -10.95 52.90
CA ALA A 905 -5.92 -10.13 54.01
C ALA A 905 -4.77 -9.73 54.93
N ASP A 906 -3.78 -10.61 55.11
CA ASP A 906 -2.64 -10.43 56.01
C ASP A 906 -1.42 -9.85 55.28
N GLY A 907 -1.62 -9.31 54.08
CA GLY A 907 -0.57 -8.71 53.26
C GLY A 907 0.28 -9.72 52.49
N GLU A 908 -0.22 -10.92 52.25
CA GLU A 908 0.48 -11.92 51.44
C GLU A 908 0.49 -11.55 49.96
N CYS A 909 1.55 -11.96 49.28
CA CYS A 909 1.75 -11.70 47.85
C CYS A 909 2.10 -12.99 47.12
N ASN A 910 1.51 -13.18 45.94
CA ASN A 910 1.94 -14.22 45.02
C ASN A 910 2.79 -13.59 43.92
N VAL A 911 3.91 -14.21 43.59
CA VAL A 911 4.78 -13.76 42.49
C VAL A 911 4.93 -14.88 41.49
N MET A 912 4.60 -14.59 40.24
CA MET A 912 4.79 -15.49 39.12
C MET A 912 5.92 -14.96 38.25
N ILE A 913 7.00 -15.73 38.14
CA ILE A 913 8.14 -15.42 37.27
C ILE A 913 8.12 -16.35 36.08
N GLU A 914 8.11 -15.77 34.88
CA GLU A 914 8.46 -16.47 33.64
C GLU A 914 9.80 -15.92 33.12
N THR A 915 10.75 -16.81 32.84
CA THR A 915 12.07 -16.41 32.34
C THR A 915 12.62 -17.44 31.37
N GLN A 916 13.59 -17.04 30.56
CA GLN A 916 14.35 -17.93 29.68
C GLN A 916 15.82 -18.00 30.13
N LEU A 917 16.40 -19.19 30.09
CA LEU A 917 17.82 -19.39 30.35
C LEU A 917 18.65 -18.92 29.14
N SER A 918 19.48 -17.90 29.34
CA SER A 918 20.27 -17.30 28.26
C SER A 918 21.50 -18.17 27.93
N LYS A 919 21.67 -18.43 26.62
CA LYS A 919 22.89 -19.02 26.01
C LYS A 919 23.36 -20.36 26.60
N VAL A 920 22.46 -21.19 27.12
CA VAL A 920 22.81 -22.49 27.71
C VAL A 920 23.59 -23.36 26.71
N TYR A 921 23.08 -23.54 25.48
CA TYR A 921 23.76 -24.34 24.46
C TYR A 921 25.18 -23.88 24.14
N GLU A 922 25.44 -22.57 24.19
CA GLU A 922 26.75 -21.99 23.86
C GLU A 922 27.73 -22.10 25.03
N LYS A 923 27.22 -22.21 26.26
CA LYS A 923 28.03 -22.15 27.49
C LYS A 923 28.37 -23.50 28.12
N ILE A 924 27.92 -24.61 27.55
CA ILE A 924 28.24 -25.93 28.08
C ILE A 924 29.74 -26.23 27.87
N ASP A 925 30.47 -26.37 28.97
CA ASP A 925 31.84 -26.88 28.97
C ASP A 925 31.83 -28.41 28.82
N LEU A 926 32.48 -28.91 27.76
CA LEU A 926 32.53 -30.33 27.44
C LEU A 926 33.29 -31.16 28.49
N THR A 927 34.24 -30.55 29.21
CA THR A 927 35.03 -31.23 30.24
C THR A 927 34.19 -31.49 31.50
N LEU A 928 33.47 -30.47 31.98
CA LEU A 928 32.50 -30.60 33.07
C LEU A 928 31.34 -31.50 32.66
N LEU A 929 30.84 -31.36 31.42
CA LEU A 929 29.77 -32.21 30.90
C LEU A 929 30.16 -33.69 30.95
N ASN A 930 31.38 -34.06 30.54
CA ASN A 930 31.84 -35.45 30.59
C ASN A 930 31.79 -36.00 32.03
N ARG A 931 32.25 -35.22 33.02
CA ARG A 931 32.22 -35.60 34.43
C ARG A 931 30.79 -35.78 34.94
N LEU A 932 29.88 -34.87 34.58
CA LEU A 932 28.47 -34.95 34.96
C LEU A 932 27.77 -36.15 34.30
N LEU A 933 28.08 -36.46 33.03
CA LEU A 933 27.49 -37.61 32.34
C LEU A 933 27.95 -38.94 32.96
N ARG A 934 29.21 -39.05 33.39
CA ARG A 934 29.73 -40.24 34.07
C ARG A 934 29.01 -40.57 35.39
N LEU A 935 28.29 -39.62 35.99
CA LEU A 935 27.46 -39.88 37.16
C LEU A 935 26.19 -40.67 36.81
N ILE A 936 25.66 -40.49 35.60
CA ILE A 936 24.36 -41.05 35.20
C ILE A 936 24.46 -42.22 34.23
N MET A 937 25.60 -42.44 33.58
CA MET A 937 25.77 -43.51 32.58
C MET A 937 27.19 -44.09 32.56
N ASP A 938 27.36 -45.21 31.88
CA ASP A 938 28.68 -45.81 31.64
C ASP A 938 29.66 -44.82 31.00
N HIS A 939 30.93 -44.93 31.42
CA HIS A 939 32.02 -44.07 30.96
C HIS A 939 32.19 -44.04 29.43
N ASN A 940 31.96 -45.16 28.72
CA ASN A 940 32.09 -45.19 27.26
C ASN A 940 31.02 -44.35 26.56
N LEU A 941 29.79 -44.37 27.09
CA LEU A 941 28.69 -43.57 26.56
C LEU A 941 28.94 -42.07 26.82
N ALA A 942 29.41 -41.73 28.02
CA ALA A 942 29.78 -40.36 28.38
C ALA A 942 30.92 -39.82 27.47
N ASP A 943 31.94 -40.65 27.21
CA ASP A 943 33.06 -40.29 26.33
C ASP A 943 32.63 -40.17 24.86
N TYR A 944 31.74 -41.03 24.39
CA TYR A 944 31.14 -40.91 23.05
C TYR A 944 30.38 -39.59 22.90
N ILE A 945 29.48 -39.26 23.82
CA ILE A 945 28.67 -38.03 23.79
C ILE A 945 29.55 -36.78 23.84
N SER A 946 30.56 -36.77 24.71
CA SER A 946 31.45 -35.62 24.90
C SER A 946 32.31 -35.39 23.66
N SER A 947 32.92 -36.45 23.12
CA SER A 947 33.73 -36.37 21.90
C SER A 947 32.89 -36.05 20.66
N LYS A 948 31.61 -36.46 20.61
CA LYS A 948 30.70 -36.17 19.50
C LYS A 948 30.29 -34.70 19.39
N ASN A 949 30.35 -33.95 20.50
CA ASN A 949 30.17 -32.49 20.46
C ASN A 949 31.43 -31.76 19.98
N ASN A 950 32.61 -32.38 20.11
CA ASN A 950 33.89 -31.83 19.67
C ASN A 950 34.19 -32.18 18.20
N VAL A 951 33.39 -31.63 17.30
CA VAL A 951 33.48 -31.87 15.84
C VAL A 951 33.85 -30.59 15.09
N GLN A 952 34.39 -30.76 13.88
CA GLN A 952 34.63 -29.65 12.96
C GLN A 952 33.30 -29.25 12.29
N LEU A 953 32.88 -28.01 12.46
CA LEU A 953 31.71 -27.44 11.79
C LEU A 953 32.13 -26.77 10.49
N ASN A 954 31.46 -27.10 9.39
CA ASN A 954 31.79 -26.61 8.05
C ASN A 954 30.61 -25.88 7.39
N TYR A 955 30.87 -24.66 6.90
CA TYR A 955 30.00 -23.96 5.98
C TYR A 955 30.81 -23.41 4.81
N LYS A 956 30.71 -24.08 3.65
CA LYS A 956 31.38 -23.68 2.40
C LYS A 956 32.90 -23.58 2.55
N ASP A 957 33.39 -22.38 2.81
CA ASP A 957 34.79 -21.95 2.91
C ASP A 957 35.20 -21.64 4.36
N MET A 958 34.31 -21.83 5.34
CA MET A 958 34.55 -21.59 6.76
C MET A 958 34.52 -22.90 7.53
N ASN A 959 35.56 -23.14 8.33
CA ASN A 959 35.66 -24.32 9.19
C ASN A 959 36.15 -23.93 10.59
N HIS A 960 35.67 -24.62 11.62
CA HIS A 960 36.20 -24.49 12.99
C HIS A 960 35.84 -25.70 13.83
N THR A 961 36.63 -25.97 14.85
CA THR A 961 36.36 -27.05 15.82
C THR A 961 35.50 -26.50 16.95
N ASN A 962 34.40 -27.19 17.28
CA ASN A 962 33.53 -26.82 18.39
C ASN A 962 34.07 -27.38 19.72
N SER A 963 34.96 -26.63 20.38
CA SER A 963 35.56 -27.06 21.66
C SER A 963 34.77 -26.59 22.88
N TYR A 964 33.90 -25.58 22.72
CA TYR A 964 33.06 -25.04 23.77
C TYR A 964 31.62 -24.86 23.30
N GLY A 965 30.66 -25.36 24.07
CA GLY A 965 29.26 -25.40 23.69
C GLY A 965 28.86 -26.70 22.98
N MET A 966 27.55 -26.87 22.85
CA MET A 966 26.92 -28.11 22.45
C MET A 966 26.31 -28.01 21.04
N VAL A 967 26.46 -29.08 20.25
CA VAL A 967 25.85 -29.16 18.91
C VAL A 967 24.39 -29.61 19.02
N ARG A 968 23.46 -28.71 18.69
CA ARG A 968 22.00 -28.93 18.83
C ARG A 968 21.41 -29.95 17.84
N GLY A 969 22.14 -30.26 16.76
CA GLY A 969 21.65 -31.16 15.71
C GLY A 969 21.86 -32.65 15.94
N LEU A 970 22.63 -33.01 16.98
CA LEU A 970 22.84 -34.41 17.36
C LEU A 970 21.52 -35.01 17.88
N GLN A 971 21.26 -36.30 17.61
CA GLN A 971 19.98 -36.91 17.97
C GLN A 971 19.75 -36.96 19.49
N PHE A 972 20.78 -37.33 20.26
CA PHE A 972 20.73 -37.36 21.73
C PHE A 972 20.91 -35.97 22.39
N SER A 973 20.97 -34.89 21.62
CA SER A 973 21.21 -33.55 22.17
C SER A 973 20.09 -33.10 23.12
N ALA A 974 18.85 -33.50 22.85
CA ALA A 974 17.71 -33.22 23.72
C ALA A 974 17.91 -33.83 25.11
N PHE A 975 18.39 -35.08 25.20
CA PHE A 975 18.64 -35.76 26.46
C PHE A 975 19.69 -35.04 27.31
N VAL A 976 20.84 -34.72 26.68
CA VAL A 976 21.96 -34.04 27.35
C VAL A 976 21.54 -32.65 27.83
N PHE A 977 20.76 -31.91 27.03
CA PHE A 977 20.27 -30.61 27.41
C PHE A 977 19.30 -30.69 28.60
N GLN A 978 18.39 -31.67 28.61
CA GLN A 978 17.44 -31.83 29.72
C GLN A 978 18.15 -32.23 31.03
N TYR A 979 19.20 -33.05 30.94
CA TYR A 979 20.03 -33.39 32.10
C TYR A 979 20.86 -32.20 32.60
N TYR A 980 21.48 -31.43 31.70
CA TYR A 980 22.18 -30.21 32.10
C TYR A 980 21.21 -29.17 32.68
N GLY A 981 19.99 -29.08 32.13
CA GLY A 981 18.91 -28.29 32.68
C GLY A 981 18.49 -28.75 34.09
N LEU A 982 18.47 -30.06 34.37
CA LEU A 982 18.22 -30.58 35.73
C LEU A 982 19.29 -30.07 36.70
N VAL A 983 20.56 -30.06 36.30
CA VAL A 983 21.64 -29.52 37.13
C VAL A 983 21.40 -28.03 37.44
N ILE A 984 20.96 -27.25 36.46
CA ILE A 984 20.59 -25.84 36.65
C ILE A 984 19.36 -25.70 37.56
N ASP A 985 18.35 -26.58 37.42
CA ASP A 985 17.16 -26.59 38.29
C ASP A 985 17.54 -26.78 39.76
N LEU A 986 18.52 -27.65 40.04
CA LEU A 986 19.02 -27.89 41.39
C LEU A 986 19.72 -26.67 41.99
N LEU A 987 20.43 -25.89 41.17
CA LEU A 987 21.03 -24.62 41.61
C LEU A 987 19.97 -23.56 41.94
N LEU A 988 18.88 -23.53 41.17
CA LEU A 988 17.78 -22.58 41.38
C LEU A 988 16.93 -22.93 42.60
N LEU A 989 16.54 -24.20 42.75
CA LEU A 989 15.66 -24.68 43.82
C LEU A 989 16.41 -24.92 45.13
N GLY A 990 17.66 -25.37 45.06
CA GLY A 990 18.36 -25.99 46.18
C GLY A 990 17.90 -27.44 46.43
N LEU A 991 18.79 -28.26 47.01
CA LEU A 991 18.55 -29.69 47.21
C LEU A 991 17.31 -29.98 48.05
N GLN A 992 17.13 -29.26 49.16
CA GLN A 992 16.00 -29.48 50.07
C GLN A 992 14.66 -29.26 49.37
N ARG A 993 14.49 -28.13 48.66
CA ARG A 993 13.22 -27.84 47.99
C ARG A 993 12.99 -28.75 46.79
N ALA A 994 14.04 -29.07 46.03
CA ALA A 994 13.95 -30.03 44.93
C ALA A 994 13.49 -31.43 45.41
N SER A 995 13.98 -31.89 46.57
CA SER A 995 13.56 -33.18 47.14
C SER A 995 12.11 -33.17 47.62
N GLU A 996 11.62 -32.06 48.17
CA GLU A 996 10.21 -31.91 48.58
C GLU A 996 9.26 -31.93 47.38
N ILE A 997 9.62 -31.24 46.29
CA ILE A 997 8.82 -31.23 45.06
C ILE A 997 8.85 -32.61 44.38
N ALA A 998 10.00 -33.28 44.32
CA ALA A 998 10.13 -34.60 43.69
C ALA A 998 9.48 -35.73 44.50
N GLY A 999 9.22 -35.51 45.79
CA GLY A 999 8.76 -36.55 46.72
C GLY A 999 9.86 -37.57 47.05
N PRO A 1000 9.58 -38.56 47.92
CA PRO A 1000 10.55 -39.61 48.24
C PRO A 1000 10.85 -40.52 47.03
N PRO A 1001 12.05 -41.12 46.91
CA PRO A 1001 12.41 -41.96 45.75
C PRO A 1001 11.53 -43.20 45.57
N ASN A 1002 11.02 -43.75 46.67
CA ASN A 1002 10.15 -44.94 46.65
C ASN A 1002 8.74 -44.63 46.12
N ALA A 1003 8.30 -43.38 46.21
CA ALA A 1003 6.98 -42.92 45.81
C ALA A 1003 7.11 -41.44 45.35
N PRO A 1004 7.60 -41.21 44.12
CA PRO A 1004 7.78 -39.86 43.61
C PRO A 1004 6.43 -39.15 43.49
N ASN A 1005 6.43 -37.82 43.68
CA ASN A 1005 5.23 -37.03 43.50
C ASN A 1005 4.92 -36.85 42.01
N ASP A 1006 3.64 -36.74 41.68
CA ASP A 1006 3.18 -36.28 40.37
C ASP A 1006 3.42 -34.78 40.19
N PHE A 1007 3.27 -34.30 38.95
CA PHE A 1007 3.42 -32.89 38.61
C PHE A 1007 2.49 -31.99 39.43
N LEU A 1008 3.07 -30.98 40.10
CA LEU A 1008 2.39 -29.99 40.97
C LEU A 1008 1.70 -30.59 42.21
N GLN A 1009 2.18 -31.72 42.70
CA GLN A 1009 1.71 -32.33 43.94
C GLN A 1009 2.82 -32.34 45.01
N PHE A 1010 2.41 -32.29 46.26
CA PHE A 1010 3.26 -32.45 47.44
C PHE A 1010 2.78 -33.63 48.27
N ARG A 1011 3.68 -34.18 49.10
CA ARG A 1011 3.34 -35.23 50.05
C ARG A 1011 2.30 -34.77 51.08
N ASP A 1012 2.47 -33.56 51.60
CA ASP A 1012 1.60 -32.94 52.60
C ASP A 1012 1.62 -31.40 52.50
N ARG A 1013 0.63 -30.76 53.12
CA ARG A 1013 0.50 -29.29 53.14
C ARG A 1013 1.66 -28.62 53.90
N ALA A 1014 2.26 -29.32 54.85
CA ALA A 1014 3.40 -28.82 55.61
C ALA A 1014 4.66 -28.69 54.74
N ALA A 1015 4.93 -29.64 53.83
CA ALA A 1015 5.99 -29.50 52.84
C ALA A 1015 5.66 -28.40 51.82
N GLU A 1016 4.40 -28.27 51.40
CA GLU A 1016 4.00 -27.21 50.47
C GLU A 1016 4.29 -25.80 51.02
N THR A 1017 3.89 -25.54 52.27
CA THR A 1017 3.92 -24.21 52.90
C THR A 1017 5.26 -23.77 53.48
N ARG A 1018 6.19 -24.70 53.68
CA ARG A 1018 7.50 -24.45 54.32
C ARG A 1018 8.40 -23.45 53.61
N HIS A 1019 8.27 -23.33 52.29
CA HIS A 1019 9.17 -22.53 51.46
C HIS A 1019 8.36 -21.62 50.52
N PRO A 1020 8.87 -20.40 50.19
CA PRO A 1020 8.15 -19.48 49.31
C PRO A 1020 7.89 -20.02 47.90
N ILE A 1021 8.85 -20.72 47.29
CA ILE A 1021 8.66 -21.40 45.98
C ILE A 1021 7.64 -22.51 46.14
N ARG A 1022 6.43 -22.37 45.57
CA ARG A 1022 5.38 -23.40 45.63
C ARG A 1022 5.37 -24.28 44.40
N LEU A 1023 5.43 -23.72 43.20
CA LEU A 1023 5.43 -24.49 41.95
C LEU A 1023 6.65 -24.14 41.11
N TYR A 1024 7.18 -25.15 40.42
CA TYR A 1024 8.31 -25.01 39.51
C TYR A 1024 8.07 -25.88 38.28
N THR A 1025 8.33 -25.35 37.09
CA THR A 1025 8.43 -26.15 35.88
C THR A 1025 9.42 -25.53 34.91
N ARG A 1026 10.09 -26.39 34.14
CA ARG A 1026 10.98 -25.98 33.07
C ARG A 1026 10.56 -26.64 31.78
N TYR A 1027 10.27 -25.87 30.75
CA TYR A 1027 10.00 -26.33 29.39
C TYR A 1027 11.22 -26.04 28.53
N VAL A 1028 12.06 -27.05 28.33
CA VAL A 1028 13.36 -26.90 27.65
C VAL A 1028 14.21 -25.82 28.36
N ASP A 1029 14.25 -24.61 27.83
CA ASP A 1029 15.04 -23.46 28.31
C ASP A 1029 14.19 -22.39 29.01
N ARG A 1030 12.86 -22.49 28.97
CA ARG A 1030 11.94 -21.57 29.67
C ARG A 1030 11.57 -22.13 31.05
N ILE A 1031 11.53 -21.25 32.04
CA ILE A 1031 11.25 -21.58 33.44
C ILE A 1031 10.06 -20.77 33.91
N TRP A 1032 9.17 -21.44 34.64
CA TRP A 1032 8.09 -20.81 35.39
C TRP A 1032 8.21 -21.17 36.86
N VAL A 1033 8.20 -20.15 37.71
CA VAL A 1033 8.27 -20.30 39.16
C VAL A 1033 7.15 -19.50 39.80
N PHE A 1034 6.40 -20.16 40.67
CA PHE A 1034 5.34 -19.54 41.45
C PHE A 1034 5.76 -19.46 42.92
N PHE A 1035 5.74 -18.24 43.45
CA PHE A 1035 6.09 -17.93 44.83
C PHE A 1035 4.87 -17.47 45.62
N ARG A 1036 4.80 -17.85 46.89
CA ARG A 1036 3.87 -17.31 47.89
C ARG A 1036 4.69 -16.75 49.03
N PHE A 1037 4.65 -15.43 49.22
CA PHE A 1037 5.34 -14.74 50.31
C PHE A 1037 4.36 -14.27 51.38
N SER A 1038 4.76 -14.40 52.63
CA SER A 1038 4.17 -13.65 53.73
C SER A 1038 4.55 -12.15 53.66
N ALA A 1039 3.86 -11.32 54.44
CA ALA A 1039 4.16 -9.89 54.51
C ALA A 1039 5.58 -9.60 55.03
N ASP A 1040 6.11 -10.44 55.93
CA ASP A 1040 7.45 -10.24 56.49
C ASP A 1040 8.54 -10.71 55.53
N GLU A 1041 8.36 -11.87 54.88
CA GLU A 1041 9.33 -12.37 53.89
C GLU A 1041 9.44 -11.43 52.68
N SER A 1042 8.31 -10.91 52.18
CA SER A 1042 8.31 -9.96 51.06
C SER A 1042 9.00 -8.65 51.44
N ARG A 1043 8.77 -8.12 52.64
CA ARG A 1043 9.42 -6.90 53.15
C ARG A 1043 10.93 -7.10 53.30
N ASP A 1044 11.36 -8.21 53.89
CA ASP A 1044 12.78 -8.55 54.07
C ASP A 1044 13.50 -8.68 52.72
N LEU A 1045 12.90 -9.39 51.75
CA LEU A 1045 13.49 -9.57 50.43
C LEU A 1045 13.64 -8.25 49.68
N ILE A 1046 12.62 -7.39 49.73
CA ILE A 1046 12.68 -6.04 49.15
C ILE A 1046 13.76 -5.21 49.84
N GLN A 1047 13.88 -5.28 51.16
CA GLN A 1047 14.88 -4.52 51.91
C GLN A 1047 16.29 -4.94 51.51
N ARG A 1048 16.57 -6.24 51.40
CA ARG A 1048 17.85 -6.76 50.90
C ARG A 1048 18.15 -6.29 49.48
N PHE A 1049 17.16 -6.36 48.59
CA PHE A 1049 17.30 -5.88 47.21
C PHE A 1049 17.62 -4.37 47.16
N LEU A 1050 16.90 -3.53 47.89
CA LEU A 1050 17.11 -2.07 47.89
C LEU A 1050 18.39 -1.65 48.62
N THR A 1051 18.94 -2.50 49.50
CA THR A 1051 20.25 -2.27 50.12
C THR A 1051 21.37 -2.43 49.09
N GLU A 1052 21.26 -3.43 48.21
CA GLU A 1052 22.22 -3.70 47.12
C GLU A 1052 22.00 -2.78 45.90
N GLN A 1053 20.74 -2.46 45.59
CA GLN A 1053 20.33 -1.62 44.47
C GLN A 1053 19.35 -0.52 44.94
N PRO A 1054 19.86 0.60 45.49
CA PRO A 1054 19.00 1.68 45.98
C PRO A 1054 18.29 2.40 44.83
N ASP A 1055 16.99 2.63 44.98
CA ASP A 1055 16.15 3.38 44.04
C ASP A 1055 15.48 4.58 44.74
N PRO A 1056 16.15 5.74 44.82
CA PRO A 1056 15.62 6.93 45.49
C PRO A 1056 14.52 7.63 44.67
N ASN A 1057 14.50 7.46 43.34
CA ASN A 1057 13.64 8.20 42.42
C ASN A 1057 12.41 7.41 41.94
N PHE A 1058 12.23 6.17 42.39
CA PHE A 1058 11.18 5.24 41.93
C PHE A 1058 11.31 4.88 40.44
N GLU A 1059 12.54 4.83 39.94
CA GLU A 1059 12.86 4.48 38.56
C GLU A 1059 12.64 2.99 38.28
N ASN A 1060 12.50 2.15 39.32
CA ASN A 1060 12.21 0.72 39.16
C ASN A 1060 10.92 0.44 38.37
N VAL A 1061 9.97 1.38 38.32
CA VAL A 1061 8.75 1.26 37.51
C VAL A 1061 9.08 1.36 36.01
N ILE A 1062 10.11 2.13 35.64
CA ILE A 1062 10.54 2.33 34.27
C ILE A 1062 11.18 1.02 33.77
N GLY A 1063 10.75 0.56 32.59
CA GLY A 1063 11.24 -0.69 32.01
C GLY A 1063 10.70 -1.97 32.68
N TYR A 1064 9.68 -1.85 33.54
CA TYR A 1064 8.94 -3.03 34.01
C TYR A 1064 8.00 -3.53 32.90
N LYS A 1065 8.23 -4.76 32.42
CA LYS A 1065 7.46 -5.33 31.30
C LYS A 1065 6.04 -5.65 31.74
N ASN A 1066 5.06 -5.29 30.92
CA ASN A 1066 3.65 -5.59 31.14
C ASN A 1066 3.00 -6.14 29.87
N LYS A 1067 1.99 -7.01 30.01
CA LYS A 1067 1.34 -7.70 28.90
C LYS A 1067 0.33 -6.77 28.22
N LYS A 1068 0.71 -6.19 27.07
CA LYS A 1068 -0.12 -5.24 26.31
C LYS A 1068 -1.33 -5.87 25.63
N CYS A 1069 -1.37 -7.20 25.46
CA CYS A 1069 -2.51 -7.92 24.89
C CYS A 1069 -3.80 -7.78 25.73
N TRP A 1070 -3.68 -7.64 27.05
CA TRP A 1070 -4.82 -7.45 27.95
C TRP A 1070 -5.27 -5.98 27.98
N PRO A 1071 -6.56 -5.70 28.25
CA PRO A 1071 -7.02 -4.34 28.55
C PRO A 1071 -6.29 -3.78 29.78
N ARG A 1072 -6.06 -2.46 29.84
CA ARG A 1072 -5.25 -1.82 30.90
C ARG A 1072 -5.71 -2.17 32.33
N ASP A 1073 -7.02 -2.21 32.58
CA ASP A 1073 -7.59 -2.56 33.90
C ASP A 1073 -7.35 -4.02 34.31
N SER A 1074 -7.11 -4.87 33.31
CA SER A 1074 -6.87 -6.30 33.47
C SER A 1074 -5.38 -6.65 33.55
N ARG A 1075 -4.49 -5.68 33.27
CA ARG A 1075 -3.03 -5.82 33.41
C ARG A 1075 -2.63 -5.73 34.88
N MET A 1076 -1.37 -6.09 35.15
CA MET A 1076 -0.76 -5.80 36.45
C MET A 1076 -0.63 -4.28 36.61
N ARG A 1077 -1.14 -3.75 37.72
CA ARG A 1077 -0.97 -2.38 38.19
C ARG A 1077 0.44 -2.22 38.77
N LEU A 1078 1.12 -1.14 38.41
CA LEU A 1078 2.50 -0.91 38.79
C LEU A 1078 2.58 -0.16 40.13
N MET A 1079 2.31 -0.87 41.22
CA MET A 1079 2.47 -0.35 42.58
C MET A 1079 3.94 -0.46 43.01
N ARG A 1080 4.44 0.52 43.78
CA ARG A 1080 5.85 0.54 44.22
C ARG A 1080 6.28 -0.73 44.95
N HIS A 1081 5.45 -1.22 45.87
CA HIS A 1081 5.72 -2.47 46.60
C HIS A 1081 5.83 -3.65 45.64
N ASP A 1082 4.83 -3.85 44.78
CA ASP A 1082 4.75 -4.98 43.85
C ASP A 1082 5.88 -4.97 42.81
N VAL A 1083 6.23 -3.79 42.27
CA VAL A 1083 7.33 -3.63 41.30
C VAL A 1083 8.66 -3.98 41.95
N ASN A 1084 8.91 -3.49 43.16
CA ASN A 1084 10.12 -3.80 43.91
C ASN A 1084 10.17 -5.29 44.27
N LEU A 1085 9.05 -5.91 44.64
CA LEU A 1085 8.97 -7.33 44.93
C LEU A 1085 9.31 -8.17 43.69
N GLY A 1086 8.72 -7.85 42.54
CA GLY A 1086 9.00 -8.55 41.28
C GLY A 1086 10.49 -8.47 40.88
N ARG A 1087 11.11 -7.30 41.02
CA ARG A 1087 12.55 -7.11 40.78
C ARG A 1087 13.42 -7.82 41.82
N ALA A 1088 13.03 -7.81 43.09
CA ALA A 1088 13.77 -8.46 44.17
C ALA A 1088 13.78 -9.99 44.01
N VAL A 1089 12.64 -10.59 43.63
CA VAL A 1089 12.56 -12.03 43.34
C VAL A 1089 13.43 -12.41 42.14
N PHE A 1090 13.40 -11.60 41.07
CA PHE A 1090 14.29 -11.81 39.93
C PHE A 1090 15.77 -11.69 40.31
N TRP A 1091 16.12 -10.68 41.11
CA TRP A 1091 17.48 -10.47 41.61
C TRP A 1091 17.97 -11.67 42.42
N ASP A 1092 17.14 -12.19 43.34
CA ASP A 1092 17.47 -13.38 44.13
C ASP A 1092 17.68 -14.60 43.23
N MET A 1093 16.77 -14.87 42.29
CA MET A 1093 16.93 -15.96 41.34
C MET A 1093 18.18 -15.82 40.47
N LYS A 1094 18.51 -14.61 40.05
CA LYS A 1094 19.68 -14.33 39.20
C LYS A 1094 20.98 -14.59 39.94
N ASN A 1095 21.03 -14.30 41.23
CA ASN A 1095 22.22 -14.50 42.06
C ASN A 1095 22.49 -15.97 42.41
N ARG A 1096 21.47 -16.85 42.32
CA ARG A 1096 21.65 -18.30 42.48
C ARG A 1096 22.39 -18.97 41.32
N LEU A 1097 22.50 -18.30 40.18
CA LEU A 1097 23.10 -18.86 38.96
C LEU A 1097 24.51 -18.32 38.71
N PRO A 1098 25.54 -19.18 38.65
CA PRO A 1098 26.86 -18.79 38.16
C PRO A 1098 26.80 -18.33 36.71
N ARG A 1099 27.28 -17.11 36.43
CA ARG A 1099 27.26 -16.50 35.09
C ARG A 1099 28.07 -17.30 34.05
N SER A 1100 29.03 -18.09 34.51
CA SER A 1100 29.85 -19.01 33.72
C SER A 1100 29.01 -20.10 33.05
N VAL A 1101 27.98 -20.62 33.75
CA VAL A 1101 27.07 -21.67 33.27
C VAL A 1101 25.93 -21.08 32.42
N THR A 1102 25.14 -20.19 33.00
CA THR A 1102 24.02 -19.53 32.33
C THR A 1102 23.65 -18.25 33.06
N THR A 1103 22.72 -17.47 32.53
CA THR A 1103 22.17 -16.30 33.21
C THR A 1103 20.72 -16.10 32.81
N ILE A 1104 20.02 -15.28 33.60
CA ILE A 1104 18.68 -14.79 33.29
C ILE A 1104 18.75 -13.28 33.09
N GLU A 1105 18.09 -12.81 32.04
CA GLU A 1105 18.06 -11.39 31.66
C GLU A 1105 16.67 -10.82 31.94
N TRP A 1106 16.60 -9.60 32.48
CA TRP A 1106 15.32 -8.95 32.79
C TRP A 1106 14.51 -8.69 31.51
N ASP A 1107 15.20 -8.48 30.39
CA ASP A 1107 14.55 -8.30 29.09
C ASP A 1107 13.84 -9.56 28.60
N ASP A 1108 14.23 -10.76 29.02
CA ASP A 1108 13.50 -11.98 28.65
C ASP A 1108 12.55 -12.47 29.77
N THR A 1109 12.53 -11.74 30.89
CA THR A 1109 11.75 -12.09 32.07
C THR A 1109 10.46 -11.26 32.14
N PHE A 1110 9.37 -11.91 32.56
CA PHE A 1110 8.17 -11.22 32.99
C PHE A 1110 7.79 -11.67 34.39
N ALA A 1111 7.44 -10.70 35.23
CA ALA A 1111 7.10 -10.90 36.62
C ALA A 1111 5.69 -10.34 36.87
N SER A 1112 4.78 -11.18 37.35
CA SER A 1112 3.43 -10.77 37.74
C SER A 1112 3.27 -10.95 39.25
N VAL A 1113 2.81 -9.90 39.93
CA VAL A 1113 2.52 -9.93 41.36
C VAL A 1113 1.02 -9.82 41.56
N TYR A 1114 0.45 -10.79 42.28
CA TYR A 1114 -0.91 -10.74 42.81
C TYR A 1114 -0.84 -10.33 44.27
N SER A 1115 -1.52 -9.23 44.62
CA SER A 1115 -1.44 -8.55 45.90
C SER A 1115 -2.82 -7.99 46.27
N ARG A 1116 -2.90 -7.22 47.37
CA ARG A 1116 -4.12 -6.48 47.71
C ARG A 1116 -4.54 -5.52 46.60
N ASP A 1117 -3.59 -4.89 45.90
CA ASP A 1117 -3.86 -3.90 44.85
C ASP A 1117 -4.07 -4.54 43.47
N ASN A 1118 -3.44 -5.70 43.24
CA ASN A 1118 -3.45 -6.43 41.98
C ASN A 1118 -4.39 -7.66 42.02
N PRO A 1119 -5.59 -7.61 41.40
CA PRO A 1119 -6.56 -8.72 41.47
C PRO A 1119 -6.30 -9.85 40.47
N ASN A 1120 -5.45 -9.63 39.47
CA ASN A 1120 -5.18 -10.59 38.40
C ASN A 1120 -3.77 -11.16 38.54
N LEU A 1121 -3.62 -12.46 38.29
CA LEU A 1121 -2.32 -13.10 38.08
C LEU A 1121 -2.13 -13.39 36.59
N LEU A 1122 -1.00 -12.94 36.02
CA LEU A 1122 -0.71 -13.03 34.59
C LEU A 1122 0.50 -13.91 34.34
N PHE A 1123 0.44 -14.74 33.30
CA PHE A 1123 1.61 -15.46 32.78
C PHE A 1123 1.35 -15.93 31.34
N SER A 1124 2.42 -16.29 30.65
CA SER A 1124 2.37 -16.89 29.32
C SER A 1124 3.07 -18.24 29.32
N MET A 1125 2.39 -19.26 28.82
CA MET A 1125 2.94 -20.62 28.79
C MET A 1125 2.61 -21.29 27.47
N CYS A 1126 3.62 -21.89 26.82
CA CYS A 1126 3.46 -22.64 25.57
C CYS A 1126 2.69 -21.88 24.46
N GLY A 1127 2.80 -20.54 24.44
CA GLY A 1127 2.15 -19.67 23.45
C GLY A 1127 0.73 -19.19 23.83
N PHE A 1128 0.20 -19.62 24.97
CA PHE A 1128 -1.02 -19.10 25.58
C PHE A 1128 -0.70 -17.95 26.55
N GLU A 1129 -1.37 -16.82 26.42
CA GLU A 1129 -1.45 -15.79 27.45
C GLU A 1129 -2.62 -16.12 28.38
N VAL A 1130 -2.34 -16.28 29.67
CA VAL A 1130 -3.31 -16.69 30.68
C VAL A 1130 -3.44 -15.62 31.74
N ARG A 1131 -4.69 -15.25 32.04
CA ARG A 1131 -5.04 -14.38 33.17
C ARG A 1131 -5.95 -15.11 34.12
N ILE A 1132 -5.50 -15.33 35.35
CA ILE A 1132 -6.33 -15.92 36.41
C ILE A 1132 -6.94 -14.80 37.26
N LEU A 1133 -8.27 -14.83 37.40
CA LEU A 1133 -9.05 -13.96 38.27
C LEU A 1133 -9.83 -14.83 39.26
N PRO A 1134 -9.53 -14.77 40.58
CA PRO A 1134 -10.31 -15.47 41.58
C PRO A 1134 -11.70 -14.86 41.77
N LYS A 1135 -12.71 -15.71 42.00
CA LYS A 1135 -14.11 -15.30 42.17
C LYS A 1135 -14.28 -14.29 43.29
N MET A 1136 -13.54 -14.43 44.39
CA MET A 1136 -13.61 -13.53 45.55
C MET A 1136 -13.17 -12.09 45.26
N ARG A 1137 -12.41 -11.85 44.19
CA ARG A 1137 -11.92 -10.52 43.79
C ARG A 1137 -12.73 -9.91 42.65
N ASN A 1138 -13.72 -10.63 42.13
CA ASN A 1138 -14.56 -10.13 41.06
C ASN A 1138 -15.60 -9.15 41.63
N GLN A 1139 -15.62 -7.93 41.12
CA GLN A 1139 -16.57 -6.88 41.53
C GLN A 1139 -17.94 -7.05 40.85
N ASN A 1140 -17.98 -7.74 39.70
CA ASN A 1140 -19.21 -7.99 38.95
C ASN A 1140 -19.66 -9.41 39.26
N GLU A 1141 -20.66 -9.58 40.13
CA GLU A 1141 -21.06 -10.89 40.71
C GLU A 1141 -21.35 -12.01 39.67
N GLU A 1142 -21.64 -11.66 38.41
CA GLU A 1142 -21.81 -12.61 37.31
C GLU A 1142 -20.61 -12.65 36.34
N PHE A 1143 -20.04 -13.85 36.14
CA PHE A 1143 -19.07 -14.10 35.08
C PHE A 1143 -19.78 -14.46 33.78
N PRO A 1144 -19.46 -13.82 32.64
CA PRO A 1144 -19.91 -14.31 31.35
C PRO A 1144 -19.17 -15.61 31.02
N THR A 1145 -19.89 -16.74 30.98
CA THR A 1145 -19.39 -18.02 30.46
C THR A 1145 -19.17 -17.90 28.96
N LYS A 1146 -18.02 -17.36 28.57
CA LYS A 1146 -17.51 -17.36 27.20
C LYS A 1146 -16.69 -18.62 26.96
N ASP A 1147 -16.72 -19.14 25.74
CA ASP A 1147 -16.00 -20.36 25.33
C ASP A 1147 -14.47 -20.29 25.54
N SER A 1148 -13.91 -19.08 25.67
CA SER A 1148 -12.47 -18.81 25.84
C SER A 1148 -11.98 -18.72 27.29
N VAL A 1149 -12.81 -19.17 28.24
CA VAL A 1149 -12.53 -19.06 29.68
C VAL A 1149 -12.60 -20.43 30.35
N TRP A 1150 -11.52 -20.85 30.99
CA TRP A 1150 -11.52 -22.03 31.84
C TRP A 1150 -12.06 -21.68 33.23
N SER A 1151 -13.01 -22.48 33.71
CA SER A 1151 -13.48 -22.41 35.10
C SER A 1151 -12.64 -23.38 35.94
N LEU A 1152 -11.76 -22.84 36.78
CA LEU A 1152 -10.89 -23.63 37.64
C LEU A 1152 -11.68 -24.07 38.87
N VAL A 1153 -11.63 -25.38 39.15
CA VAL A 1153 -12.38 -26.02 40.24
C VAL A 1153 -11.40 -26.40 41.32
N ASP A 1154 -11.61 -25.97 42.56
CA ASP A 1154 -10.80 -26.47 43.67
C ASP A 1154 -11.07 -27.97 43.88
N ASN A 1155 -10.00 -28.76 43.88
CA ASN A 1155 -10.09 -30.21 44.02
C ASN A 1155 -10.71 -30.64 45.36
N SER A 1156 -10.56 -29.85 46.42
CA SER A 1156 -11.04 -30.19 47.76
C SER A 1156 -12.52 -29.84 47.96
N THR A 1157 -12.91 -28.60 47.67
CA THR A 1157 -14.29 -28.12 47.83
C THR A 1157 -15.20 -28.45 46.65
N LYS A 1158 -14.63 -28.78 45.47
CA LYS A 1158 -15.33 -28.92 44.18
C LYS A 1158 -16.03 -27.65 43.70
N GLU A 1159 -15.75 -26.51 44.32
CA GLU A 1159 -16.28 -25.22 43.91
C GLU A 1159 -15.44 -24.57 42.82
N ARG A 1160 -16.07 -23.71 42.01
CA ARG A 1160 -15.37 -22.88 41.03
C ARG A 1160 -14.82 -21.65 41.74
N THR A 1161 -13.53 -21.68 42.06
CA THR A 1161 -12.86 -20.65 42.85
C THR A 1161 -12.21 -19.56 42.00
N ALA A 1162 -11.84 -19.87 40.75
CA ALA A 1162 -11.20 -18.91 39.84
C ALA A 1162 -11.54 -19.16 38.37
N HIS A 1163 -11.37 -18.13 37.54
CA HIS A 1163 -11.51 -18.20 36.10
C HIS A 1163 -10.20 -17.84 35.41
N ALA A 1164 -9.79 -18.63 34.42
CA ALA A 1164 -8.62 -18.38 33.60
C ALA A 1164 -9.04 -17.95 32.19
N PHE A 1165 -8.74 -16.69 31.83
CA PHE A 1165 -8.97 -16.14 30.50
C PHE A 1165 -7.78 -16.45 29.60
N LEU A 1166 -8.05 -16.85 28.36
CA LEU A 1166 -7.02 -17.28 27.43
C LEU A 1166 -6.95 -16.33 26.23
N GLN A 1167 -5.73 -16.06 25.77
CA GLN A 1167 -5.44 -15.42 24.48
C GLN A 1167 -4.20 -16.08 23.85
N VAL A 1168 -3.97 -15.83 22.57
CA VAL A 1168 -2.74 -16.28 21.87
C VAL A 1168 -1.67 -15.20 21.97
N THR A 1169 -0.45 -15.59 22.31
CA THR A 1169 0.71 -14.68 22.37
C THR A 1169 1.00 -14.00 21.02
N GLU A 1170 1.40 -12.72 21.07
CA GLU A 1170 1.79 -11.95 19.87
C GLU A 1170 2.93 -12.60 19.08
N GLU A 1171 3.87 -13.25 19.78
CA GLU A 1171 5.00 -13.97 19.17
C GLU A 1171 4.50 -15.07 18.23
N ASP A 1172 3.50 -15.85 18.64
CA ASP A 1172 2.96 -16.96 17.86
C ASP A 1172 2.04 -16.50 16.73
N ILE A 1173 1.31 -15.38 16.91
CA ILE A 1173 0.60 -14.72 15.80
C ILE A 1173 1.61 -14.32 14.72
N ALA A 1174 2.75 -13.76 15.11
CA ALA A 1174 3.82 -13.39 14.17
C ALA A 1174 4.47 -14.61 13.52
N LYS A 1175 4.67 -15.72 14.25
CA LYS A 1175 5.15 -16.99 13.68
C LYS A 1175 4.21 -17.52 12.61
N PHE A 1176 2.90 -17.51 12.87
CA PHE A 1176 1.89 -17.90 11.87
C PHE A 1176 1.97 -17.01 10.62
N ASN A 1177 1.97 -15.69 10.78
CA ASN A 1177 2.11 -14.76 9.65
C ASN A 1177 3.41 -15.00 8.86
N ASN A 1178 4.54 -15.22 9.54
CA ASN A 1178 5.82 -15.55 8.90
C ASN A 1178 5.79 -16.89 8.15
N ARG A 1179 5.08 -17.89 8.68
CA ARG A 1179 4.84 -19.16 7.98
C ARG A 1179 4.06 -18.95 6.68
N ILE A 1180 3.03 -18.11 6.68
CA ILE A 1180 2.26 -17.78 5.47
C ILE A 1180 3.12 -17.00 4.47
N ARG A 1181 3.93 -16.03 4.95
CA ARG A 1181 4.92 -15.34 4.11
C ARG A 1181 5.88 -16.32 3.45
N GLN A 1182 6.32 -17.35 4.17
CA GLN A 1182 7.22 -18.38 3.65
C GLN A 1182 6.55 -19.20 2.55
N ILE A 1183 5.27 -19.56 2.74
CA ILE A 1183 4.46 -20.22 1.71
C ILE A 1183 4.40 -19.35 0.45
N LEU A 1184 4.04 -18.07 0.59
CA LEU A 1184 3.93 -17.11 -0.52
C LEU A 1184 5.27 -16.92 -1.26
N MET A 1185 6.38 -16.74 -0.55
CA MET A 1185 7.71 -16.57 -1.17
C MET A 1185 8.24 -17.86 -1.82
N SER A 1186 7.85 -19.03 -1.30
CA SER A 1186 8.18 -20.32 -1.91
C SER A 1186 7.35 -20.62 -3.17
N SER A 1187 6.14 -20.03 -3.28
CA SER A 1187 5.12 -20.34 -4.30
C SER A 1187 5.34 -19.68 -5.67
N GLY A 1188 6.54 -19.73 -6.23
CA GLY A 1188 6.89 -19.05 -7.49
C GLY A 1188 6.02 -19.47 -8.69
N SER A 1189 6.08 -20.75 -9.05
CA SER A 1189 5.33 -21.40 -10.15
C SER A 1189 4.71 -22.73 -9.69
N THR A 1190 4.36 -22.80 -8.40
CA THR A 1190 3.76 -24.00 -7.80
C THR A 1190 2.29 -24.13 -8.16
N THR A 1191 1.78 -25.35 -8.23
CA THR A 1191 0.34 -25.61 -8.43
C THR A 1191 -0.50 -24.96 -7.33
N PHE A 1192 -1.70 -24.48 -7.68
CA PHE A 1192 -2.59 -23.83 -6.71
C PHE A 1192 -3.00 -24.78 -5.58
N THR A 1193 -3.22 -26.06 -5.89
CA THR A 1193 -3.50 -27.12 -4.90
C THR A 1193 -2.41 -27.23 -3.85
N LYS A 1194 -1.14 -27.12 -4.23
CA LYS A 1194 -0.02 -27.17 -3.27
C LYS A 1194 0.04 -25.95 -2.35
N ILE A 1195 -0.39 -24.78 -2.85
CA ILE A 1195 -0.49 -23.55 -2.04
C ILE A 1195 -1.64 -23.71 -1.03
N ALA A 1196 -2.81 -24.15 -1.50
CA ALA A 1196 -3.98 -24.41 -0.67
C ALA A 1196 -3.71 -25.46 0.41
N ASN A 1197 -3.09 -26.60 0.06
CA ASN A 1197 -2.77 -27.65 1.03
C ASN A 1197 -1.82 -27.14 2.11
N LYS A 1198 -0.79 -26.36 1.76
CA LYS A 1198 0.13 -25.77 2.75
C LYS A 1198 -0.58 -24.76 3.66
N TRP A 1199 -1.52 -23.97 3.12
CA TRP A 1199 -2.37 -23.08 3.90
C TRP A 1199 -3.25 -23.88 4.86
N ASN A 1200 -3.96 -24.90 4.38
CA ASN A 1200 -4.82 -25.77 5.19
C ASN A 1200 -4.04 -26.43 6.31
N THR A 1201 -2.87 -27.01 6.04
CA THR A 1201 -2.03 -27.60 7.09
C THR A 1201 -1.61 -26.57 8.14
N ALA A 1202 -1.23 -25.35 7.73
CA ALA A 1202 -0.85 -24.31 8.67
C ALA A 1202 -2.04 -23.81 9.51
N LEU A 1203 -3.22 -23.66 8.90
CA LEU A 1203 -4.43 -23.21 9.55
C LEU A 1203 -4.98 -24.28 10.53
N ILE A 1204 -5.01 -25.54 10.11
CA ILE A 1204 -5.40 -26.66 10.98
C ILE A 1204 -4.48 -26.74 12.18
N ALA A 1205 -3.15 -26.70 11.98
CA ALA A 1205 -2.19 -26.75 13.08
C ALA A 1205 -2.39 -25.62 14.11
N LEU A 1206 -2.76 -24.41 13.64
CA LEU A 1206 -3.06 -23.28 14.51
C LEU A 1206 -4.34 -23.53 15.35
N PHE A 1207 -5.45 -23.90 14.70
CA PHE A 1207 -6.74 -24.09 15.38
C PHE A 1207 -6.77 -25.33 16.27
N THR A 1208 -6.09 -26.43 15.89
CA THR A 1208 -6.04 -27.65 16.71
C THR A 1208 -5.20 -27.46 17.97
N TYR A 1209 -4.18 -26.59 17.91
CA TYR A 1209 -3.32 -26.26 19.05
C TYR A 1209 -4.00 -25.26 20.00
N TYR A 1210 -4.48 -24.11 19.50
CA TYR A 1210 -4.99 -23.02 20.34
C TYR A 1210 -6.48 -23.09 20.67
N ARG A 1211 -7.29 -23.74 19.82
CA ARG A 1211 -8.74 -23.97 20.01
C ARG A 1211 -9.49 -22.73 20.53
N GLU A 1212 -9.89 -22.76 21.79
CA GLU A 1212 -10.68 -21.75 22.50
C GLU A 1212 -9.99 -20.37 22.56
N ALA A 1213 -8.66 -20.35 22.69
CA ALA A 1213 -7.89 -19.10 22.80
C ALA A 1213 -7.88 -18.28 21.48
N ALA A 1214 -8.16 -18.92 20.34
CA ALA A 1214 -8.19 -18.23 19.06
C ALA A 1214 -9.42 -17.28 18.94
N VAL A 1215 -10.52 -17.59 19.63
CA VAL A 1215 -11.79 -16.83 19.53
C VAL A 1215 -11.70 -15.50 20.28
N SER A 1216 -11.04 -15.47 21.43
CA SER A 1216 -10.82 -14.25 22.23
C SER A 1216 -9.77 -13.31 21.64
N THR A 1217 -8.95 -13.79 20.70
CA THR A 1217 -7.80 -13.05 20.17
C THR A 1217 -8.15 -12.38 18.83
N VAL A 1218 -8.65 -11.14 18.89
CA VAL A 1218 -9.10 -10.38 17.71
C VAL A 1218 -7.96 -10.17 16.70
N ASP A 1219 -6.76 -9.85 17.16
CA ASP A 1219 -5.59 -9.62 16.30
C ASP A 1219 -5.20 -10.85 15.47
N LEU A 1220 -5.41 -12.05 16.02
CA LEU A 1220 -5.18 -13.30 15.32
C LEU A 1220 -6.21 -13.48 14.20
N LEU A 1221 -7.49 -13.21 14.46
CA LEU A 1221 -8.57 -13.30 13.47
C LEU A 1221 -8.33 -12.34 12.29
N ASP A 1222 -7.98 -11.09 12.60
CA ASP A 1222 -7.57 -10.09 11.61
C ASP A 1222 -6.38 -10.56 10.76
N THR A 1223 -5.39 -11.18 11.42
CA THR A 1223 -4.21 -11.72 10.74
C THR A 1223 -4.58 -12.91 9.83
N ILE A 1224 -5.49 -13.78 10.27
CA ILE A 1224 -6.00 -14.91 9.46
C ILE A 1224 -6.69 -14.37 8.20
N VAL A 1225 -7.61 -13.42 8.32
CA VAL A 1225 -8.34 -12.82 7.18
C VAL A 1225 -7.38 -12.15 6.18
N LYS A 1226 -6.40 -11.39 6.69
CA LYS A 1226 -5.35 -10.77 5.85
C LYS A 1226 -4.52 -11.83 5.13
N CYS A 1227 -4.12 -12.89 5.82
CA CYS A 1227 -3.32 -13.99 5.25
C CYS A 1227 -4.10 -14.79 4.20
N GLU A 1228 -5.36 -15.10 4.47
CA GLU A 1228 -6.26 -15.80 3.55
C GLU A 1228 -6.44 -14.98 2.26
N THR A 1229 -6.75 -13.69 2.40
CA THR A 1229 -6.88 -12.77 1.26
C THR A 1229 -5.60 -12.73 0.42
N LYS A 1230 -4.41 -12.76 1.05
CA LYS A 1230 -3.12 -12.83 0.35
C LYS A 1230 -2.93 -14.14 -0.42
N ILE A 1231 -3.31 -15.28 0.17
CA ILE A 1231 -3.26 -16.59 -0.51
C ILE A 1231 -4.22 -16.61 -1.71
N GLN A 1232 -5.46 -16.17 -1.53
CA GLN A 1232 -6.43 -16.07 -2.63
C GLN A 1232 -5.93 -15.12 -3.72
N THR A 1233 -5.37 -13.97 -3.35
CA THR A 1233 -4.77 -13.01 -4.29
C THR A 1233 -3.61 -13.65 -5.07
N ARG A 1234 -2.79 -14.49 -4.42
CA ARG A 1234 -1.70 -15.21 -5.11
C ARG A 1234 -2.24 -16.16 -6.19
N VAL A 1235 -3.34 -16.85 -5.93
CA VAL A 1235 -4.03 -17.70 -6.91
C VAL A 1235 -4.61 -16.84 -8.06
N LYS A 1236 -5.27 -15.71 -7.74
CA LYS A 1236 -5.82 -14.77 -8.73
C LYS A 1236 -4.73 -14.21 -9.66
N ILE A 1237 -3.58 -13.82 -9.12
CA ILE A 1237 -2.41 -13.37 -9.90
C ILE A 1237 -1.92 -14.49 -10.83
N GLY A 1238 -1.92 -15.74 -10.38
CA GLY A 1238 -1.54 -16.90 -11.20
C GLY A 1238 -2.45 -17.13 -12.41
N LEU A 1239 -3.73 -16.74 -12.31
CA LEU A 1239 -4.70 -16.82 -13.41
C LEU A 1239 -4.67 -15.60 -14.35
N SER A 1240 -3.80 -14.61 -14.11
CA SER A 1240 -3.75 -13.32 -14.82
C SER A 1240 -5.07 -12.54 -14.84
N LYS A 1241 -6.04 -12.88 -13.98
CA LYS A 1241 -7.33 -12.17 -13.82
C LYS A 1241 -7.25 -11.26 -12.61
N TYR A 1242 -7.25 -9.95 -12.82
CA TYR A 1242 -7.13 -8.95 -11.75
C TYR A 1242 -8.47 -8.50 -11.13
N LEU A 1243 -9.62 -8.99 -11.60
CA LEU A 1243 -10.91 -8.42 -11.22
C LEU A 1243 -11.98 -9.51 -11.01
N PHE A 1244 -12.55 -9.57 -9.81
CA PHE A 1244 -13.88 -10.07 -9.36
C PHE A 1244 -14.49 -11.39 -9.91
N LEU A 1245 -13.91 -12.04 -10.92
CA LEU A 1245 -14.43 -13.20 -11.64
C LEU A 1245 -14.06 -14.55 -11.01
N THR A 1246 -13.58 -14.54 -9.76
CA THR A 1246 -13.37 -15.76 -9.00
C THR A 1246 -14.38 -15.80 -7.87
N PRO A 1247 -15.53 -16.48 -8.07
CA PRO A 1247 -16.46 -16.77 -6.98
C PRO A 1247 -15.70 -17.44 -5.83
N SER A 1248 -16.13 -17.19 -4.60
CA SER A 1248 -15.67 -17.95 -3.42
C SER A 1248 -15.80 -19.46 -3.63
N LEU A 1249 -16.75 -19.90 -4.47
CA LEU A 1249 -16.92 -21.29 -4.88
C LEU A 1249 -15.63 -21.92 -5.46
N LEU A 1250 -14.84 -21.19 -6.26
CA LEU A 1250 -13.60 -21.72 -6.85
C LEU A 1250 -12.49 -21.95 -5.82
N THR A 1251 -12.56 -21.30 -4.66
CA THR A 1251 -11.59 -21.46 -3.57
C THR A 1251 -12.02 -22.46 -2.51
N PHE A 1252 -13.34 -22.66 -2.33
CA PHE A 1252 -13.89 -23.50 -1.25
C PHE A 1252 -14.58 -24.78 -1.72
N SER A 1253 -14.76 -25.02 -3.03
CA SER A 1253 -15.35 -26.29 -3.48
C SER A 1253 -14.36 -27.46 -3.25
N GLN A 1254 -14.83 -28.50 -2.57
CA GLN A 1254 -14.07 -29.74 -2.38
C GLN A 1254 -13.96 -30.57 -3.68
N THR A 1255 -14.80 -30.25 -4.66
CA THR A 1255 -14.90 -30.94 -5.94
C THR A 1255 -15.06 -29.91 -7.07
N LEU A 1256 -14.18 -29.97 -8.07
CA LEU A 1256 -14.52 -29.67 -9.46
C LEU A 1256 -13.34 -30.16 -10.33
N PRO A 1257 -13.51 -31.24 -11.11
CA PRO A 1257 -12.61 -31.49 -12.24
C PRO A 1257 -12.80 -30.32 -13.22
N MET A 1258 -11.70 -29.69 -13.61
CA MET A 1258 -11.71 -28.65 -14.63
C MET A 1258 -12.17 -29.22 -15.98
N TYR A 1259 -13.46 -29.17 -16.27
CA TYR A 1259 -14.00 -29.28 -17.63
C TYR A 1259 -15.29 -28.48 -17.71
N TYR A 1260 -15.20 -27.20 -18.04
CA TYR A 1260 -16.17 -26.53 -18.91
C TYR A 1260 -15.46 -25.36 -19.60
N PRO A 1261 -15.37 -25.34 -20.95
CA PRO A 1261 -14.93 -24.16 -21.70
C PRO A 1261 -16.03 -23.08 -21.65
N PRO A 1262 -15.68 -21.80 -21.67
CA PRO A 1262 -16.68 -20.73 -21.77
C PRO A 1262 -17.20 -20.64 -23.21
N THR A 1263 -18.50 -20.87 -23.39
CA THR A 1263 -19.28 -20.33 -24.52
C THR A 1263 -19.71 -18.92 -24.23
#